data_AF-A0A8D2JH34-F1
#
_entry.id   AF-A0A8D2JH34-F1
#
_cell.length_a   1.000
_cell.length_b   1.000
_cell.length_c   1.000
_cell.angle_alpha   90.00
_cell.angle_beta   90.00
_cell.angle_gamma   90.00
#
_symmetry.space_group_name_H-M   'P 1'
#
loop_
_entity.id
_entity.type
_entity.pdbx_description
1 polymer ?
#
loop_
_entity_poly.entity_id
_entity_poly.type
_entity_poly.pdbx_seq_one_letter_code
_entity_poly.pdbx_strand_id
1 'polypeptide(L)'
;MPCPGGLAMWWLLAALSQLDPAAGANLTVAVVLPEHNTTYPWARPRVGPAIDLAIRKINARPDLLPGYTVRQVFRTSEDRNGICSDTVAPVSAVDLKMLYSPDVFLGPGCAYTAAPVARFTGHWGLPLVTAAAEAVAFNDKQGEYALTTRAGPSHSKLGGFGVQLHQRFNWTTQALLLFWDEDRDERTCYFSLEGLYVALFTFNNMTIEAVPFSETNYTALIQIIKEKGRIIYICCASSIFRELMLHAHREGLTAGDYVFFYIDLFGEVLQSPHLPDRQLPWQRQDENDHVAREAYKAVMIVTYAEPTNPEYREDAVRLSSTFQKNYISASFHDGVMLYAYAVNETLEGGAIANATVVTRQMQNRTFYGVTGMLKIDHNGDRETDYSLWDMDPASGEFQIVANYNGTTKKIKIVPGKDIDWPGNTIPRDVPFCGFENSNPICHKASFSLLEILSLAMTLVLSIVIIAAFFVYRKMKLEKELASELWRIRWEDVQSSNLEKNLRSMGSKLTLSLRGSNYGSLLTTEGQFQVYAKTAYFKGNIVAMKYVNRKRIDLTRTILFELKHMRDVQNKHLTRFIGACIDPPNICILTEYCTRGSLQDILENDSITLDWMFRYSLTNDIVKGMLFLHNSVISYHGNLKSSNCVVDSRFVLKITDYGLETFRQAPETDDSHALFAKKLWTAPELLRAETASSPLGTQKGDVYSFGIILQEIALRNGVFYMEGTDLSPKEIIERVKNGEQPPFRPSVNLPSSLEEVVLLMQRCWAEDPQERPDFQHIKGMLRKFNRENSCNLLDTLLSRMEQYANNLEELVEERTQAYLEEKRKAEALLYQILPHSVAEQLKRGETVQAEAFDSVTIYFSDIVGFTALSAESTPMQVVALLNDLYTCFDAIIDNFDVYKVETIGDAYMVVSGLPVRNGRLHAREVSRMSLALLEAVRNFKIRHRPEQQLKLRIGIHSGPVCAGVVGLKMPRYCLFGDTVNTASRMESNGEALKIHLSAATKSILEEFGCFDLELRGDVDMKGKGKLRTYWLLGERVSSTRG
;
A
#
# COMPACT_ATOMS: atom_id res chain seq x y z
N MET A 1 71.09 41.85 -21.58
CA MET A 1 69.69 41.58 -22.00
C MET A 1 69.65 41.46 -23.51
N PRO A 2 68.86 40.57 -24.15
CA PRO A 2 68.16 39.36 -23.70
C PRO A 2 68.77 38.06 -24.29
N CYS A 3 68.28 36.87 -23.89
CA CYS A 3 68.69 35.54 -24.37
C CYS A 3 67.44 34.67 -24.69
N PRO A 4 67.58 33.60 -25.50
CA PRO A 4 66.65 33.30 -26.60
C PRO A 4 65.67 32.16 -26.31
N GLY A 5 64.43 32.30 -26.77
CA GLY A 5 63.43 31.23 -26.86
C GLY A 5 62.86 31.20 -28.27
N GLY A 6 63.18 30.17 -29.05
CA GLY A 6 62.65 30.04 -30.41
C GLY A 6 62.93 28.69 -31.09
N LEU A 7 64.01 28.00 -30.72
CA LEU A 7 64.39 26.75 -31.38
C LEU A 7 63.80 25.48 -30.73
N ALA A 8 63.30 25.54 -29.50
CA ALA A 8 62.72 24.37 -28.81
C ALA A 8 61.29 24.01 -29.27
N MET A 9 60.56 24.96 -29.86
CA MET A 9 59.13 24.77 -30.18
C MET A 9 58.89 24.02 -31.50
N TRP A 10 59.84 24.09 -32.43
CA TRP A 10 59.75 23.38 -33.71
C TRP A 10 60.10 21.88 -33.59
N TRP A 11 60.96 21.50 -32.65
CA TRP A 11 61.26 20.08 -32.39
C TRP A 11 60.12 19.38 -31.64
N LEU A 12 59.35 20.09 -30.80
CA LEU A 12 58.18 19.50 -30.13
C LEU A 12 57.02 19.24 -31.11
N LEU A 13 56.81 20.11 -32.09
CA LEU A 13 55.76 19.94 -33.10
C LEU A 13 56.10 18.84 -34.12
N ALA A 14 57.38 18.66 -34.46
CA ALA A 14 57.82 17.55 -35.31
C ALA A 14 57.85 16.19 -34.57
N ALA A 15 58.08 16.18 -33.25
CA ALA A 15 57.98 14.96 -32.45
C ALA A 15 56.53 14.51 -32.22
N LEU A 16 55.56 15.44 -32.23
CA LEU A 16 54.13 15.12 -32.13
C LEU A 16 53.52 14.62 -33.46
N SER A 17 54.20 14.80 -34.60
CA SER A 17 53.76 14.26 -35.90
C SER A 17 54.38 12.89 -36.24
N GLN A 18 55.16 12.30 -35.32
CA GLN A 18 55.72 10.94 -35.44
C GLN A 18 55.28 10.02 -34.29
N LEU A 19 54.10 10.24 -33.72
CA LEU A 19 53.40 9.20 -32.95
C LEU A 19 52.66 8.28 -33.96
N ASP A 20 52.99 7.00 -33.89
CA ASP A 20 52.46 5.91 -34.72
C ASP A 20 50.97 6.05 -35.11
N PRO A 21 50.59 5.75 -36.36
CA PRO A 21 49.20 5.64 -36.76
C PRO A 21 48.64 4.26 -36.35
N ALA A 22 48.47 3.96 -35.05
CA ALA A 22 47.90 2.67 -34.63
C ALA A 22 47.36 2.57 -33.19
N ALA A 23 46.86 3.64 -32.57
CA ALA A 23 46.04 3.49 -31.35
C ALA A 23 44.56 3.63 -31.70
N GLY A 24 43.90 2.50 -31.97
CA GLY A 24 42.46 2.49 -32.24
C GLY A 24 41.65 3.08 -31.08
N ALA A 25 40.55 3.76 -31.38
CA ALA A 25 39.62 4.28 -30.40
C ALA A 25 38.94 3.12 -29.62
N ASN A 26 38.62 3.30 -28.34
CA ASN A 26 37.94 2.25 -27.57
C ASN A 26 36.43 2.39 -27.70
N LEU A 27 35.73 1.31 -28.05
CA LEU A 27 34.27 1.20 -27.92
C LEU A 27 33.97 0.51 -26.59
N THR A 28 33.29 1.21 -25.68
CA THR A 28 33.06 0.75 -24.31
C THR A 28 31.64 0.24 -24.12
N VAL A 29 31.54 -1.04 -23.75
CA VAL A 29 30.29 -1.76 -23.51
C VAL A 29 30.04 -1.86 -22.00
N ALA A 30 28.97 -1.24 -21.51
CA ALA A 30 28.58 -1.31 -20.10
C ALA A 30 27.65 -2.49 -19.85
N VAL A 31 28.08 -3.47 -19.06
CA VAL A 31 27.31 -4.68 -18.73
C VAL A 31 26.72 -4.56 -17.33
N VAL A 32 25.40 -4.71 -17.22
CA VAL A 32 24.67 -4.74 -15.95
C VAL A 32 23.90 -6.05 -15.85
N LEU A 33 24.42 -7.02 -15.11
CA LEU A 33 23.84 -8.36 -14.98
C LEU A 33 24.04 -8.95 -13.57
N PRO A 34 23.30 -10.00 -13.18
CA PRO A 34 23.48 -10.66 -11.89
C PRO A 34 24.85 -11.33 -11.80
N GLU A 35 25.62 -11.08 -10.74
CA GLU A 35 26.97 -11.62 -10.58
C GLU A 35 27.01 -12.99 -9.89
N HIS A 36 26.28 -13.15 -8.78
CA HIS A 36 26.42 -14.31 -7.91
C HIS A 36 25.28 -15.31 -8.07
N ASN A 37 24.06 -14.85 -8.39
CA ASN A 37 22.90 -15.71 -8.45
C ASN A 37 22.82 -16.43 -9.79
N THR A 38 23.22 -17.71 -9.77
CA THR A 38 23.18 -18.57 -10.94
C THR A 38 21.82 -19.24 -11.17
N THR A 39 20.73 -18.83 -10.53
CA THR A 39 19.41 -19.32 -10.95
C THR A 39 18.98 -18.68 -12.27
N TYR A 40 19.30 -17.40 -12.50
CA TYR A 40 18.89 -16.67 -13.71
C TYR A 40 19.56 -17.18 -14.99
N PRO A 41 18.81 -17.38 -16.10
CA PRO A 41 19.39 -17.70 -17.40
C PRO A 41 20.42 -16.66 -17.89
N TRP A 42 20.22 -15.39 -17.54
CA TRP A 42 21.09 -14.27 -17.90
C TRP A 42 22.15 -13.91 -16.86
N ALA A 43 22.40 -14.77 -15.86
CA ALA A 43 23.46 -14.54 -14.88
C ALA A 43 24.84 -14.43 -15.55
N ARG A 44 25.70 -13.55 -15.02
CA ARG A 44 27.05 -13.28 -15.55
C ARG A 44 27.89 -14.55 -15.71
N PRO A 45 27.90 -15.54 -14.79
CA PRO A 45 28.68 -16.76 -14.99
C PRO A 45 28.30 -17.54 -16.26
N ARG A 46 27.09 -17.36 -16.80
CA ARG A 46 26.63 -17.95 -18.07
C ARG A 46 26.80 -17.03 -19.26
N VAL A 47 26.39 -15.77 -19.11
CA VAL A 47 26.34 -14.80 -20.22
C VAL A 47 27.70 -14.14 -20.47
N GLY A 48 28.50 -13.92 -19.43
CA GLY A 48 29.82 -13.29 -19.51
C GLY A 48 30.73 -13.96 -20.53
N PRO A 49 30.93 -15.30 -20.49
CA PRO A 49 31.72 -16.01 -21.49
C PRO A 49 31.21 -15.84 -22.94
N ALA A 50 29.90 -15.70 -23.14
CA ALA A 50 29.30 -15.50 -24.46
C ALA A 50 29.55 -14.08 -24.99
N ILE A 51 29.45 -13.07 -24.12
CA ILE A 51 29.81 -11.68 -24.44
C ILE A 51 31.32 -11.59 -24.76
N ASP A 52 32.17 -12.21 -23.94
CA ASP A 52 33.62 -12.25 -24.16
C ASP A 52 34.01 -12.93 -25.47
N LEU A 53 33.28 -13.98 -25.86
CA LEU A 53 33.47 -14.64 -27.16
C LEU A 53 33.09 -13.70 -28.32
N ALA A 54 31.97 -13.00 -28.22
CA ALA A 54 31.54 -12.03 -29.24
C ALA A 54 32.57 -10.90 -29.39
N ILE A 55 33.01 -10.29 -28.28
CA ILE A 55 34.01 -9.22 -28.27
C ILE A 55 35.33 -9.70 -28.87
N ARG A 56 35.79 -10.91 -28.52
CA ARG A 56 36.99 -11.50 -29.14
C ARG A 56 36.84 -11.72 -30.64
N LYS A 57 35.68 -12.19 -31.11
CA LYS A 57 35.39 -12.36 -32.55
C LYS A 57 35.39 -11.02 -33.29
N ILE A 58 34.86 -9.96 -32.68
CA ILE A 58 34.87 -8.61 -33.23
C ILE A 58 36.31 -8.09 -33.33
N ASN A 59 37.06 -8.11 -32.22
CA ASN A 59 38.42 -7.57 -32.18
C ASN A 59 39.43 -8.38 -33.04
N ALA A 60 39.15 -9.66 -33.32
CA ALA A 60 39.96 -10.48 -34.22
C ALA A 60 39.72 -10.18 -35.71
N ARG A 61 38.66 -9.43 -36.04
CA ARG A 61 38.23 -9.13 -37.40
C ARG A 61 38.56 -7.68 -37.78
N PRO A 62 39.63 -7.43 -38.55
CA PRO A 62 40.02 -6.07 -38.92
C PRO A 62 39.02 -5.40 -39.88
N ASP A 63 38.12 -6.16 -40.49
CA ASP A 63 37.02 -5.69 -41.35
C ASP A 63 35.81 -5.13 -40.58
N LEU A 64 35.70 -5.44 -39.28
CA LEU A 64 34.56 -5.06 -38.44
C LEU A 64 35.00 -4.03 -37.40
N LEU A 65 34.41 -2.82 -37.46
CA LEU A 65 34.78 -1.66 -36.64
C LEU A 65 36.26 -1.24 -36.83
N PRO A 66 36.67 -0.90 -38.07
CA PRO A 66 38.05 -0.53 -38.36
C PRO A 66 38.47 0.68 -37.52
N GLY A 67 39.63 0.56 -36.86
CA GLY A 67 40.16 1.61 -35.99
C GLY A 67 39.54 1.66 -34.59
N TYR A 68 38.68 0.70 -34.23
CA TYR A 68 38.15 0.56 -32.87
C TYR A 68 38.58 -0.73 -32.19
N THR A 69 38.70 -0.71 -30.86
CA THR A 69 38.84 -1.91 -30.02
C THR A 69 37.70 -1.96 -29.01
N VAL A 70 36.91 -3.04 -29.04
CA VAL A 70 35.78 -3.22 -28.15
C VAL A 70 36.25 -3.71 -26.78
N ARG A 71 35.80 -3.04 -25.71
CA ARG A 71 36.07 -3.39 -24.31
C ARG A 71 34.77 -3.39 -23.51
N GLN A 72 34.69 -4.23 -22.48
CA GLN A 72 33.55 -4.24 -21.56
C GLN A 72 33.92 -3.76 -20.16
N VAL A 73 32.95 -3.15 -19.49
CA VAL A 73 32.98 -2.81 -18.06
C VAL A 73 31.72 -3.36 -17.41
N PHE A 74 31.83 -3.84 -16.16
CA PHE A 74 30.76 -4.60 -15.51
C PHE A 74 30.38 -4.01 -14.14
N ARG A 75 29.07 -4.02 -13.84
CA ARG A 75 28.52 -3.87 -12.49
C ARG A 75 27.36 -4.86 -12.29
N THR A 76 27.13 -5.22 -11.03
CA THR A 76 26.04 -6.14 -10.65
C THR A 76 24.68 -5.46 -10.68
N SER A 77 23.64 -6.22 -11.03
CA SER A 77 22.24 -5.84 -10.86
C SER A 77 21.61 -6.38 -9.57
N GLU A 78 22.40 -7.07 -8.73
CA GLU A 78 21.92 -7.74 -7.51
C GLU A 78 21.96 -6.84 -6.27
N ASP A 79 20.99 -7.02 -5.38
CA ASP A 79 21.03 -6.49 -4.02
C ASP A 79 21.88 -7.35 -3.07
N ARG A 80 21.85 -7.00 -1.77
CA ARG A 80 22.57 -7.75 -0.72
C ARG A 80 22.07 -9.18 -0.53
N ASN A 81 20.87 -9.51 -1.02
CA ASN A 81 20.29 -10.85 -0.94
C ASN A 81 20.60 -11.68 -2.19
N GLY A 82 21.33 -11.14 -3.18
CA GLY A 82 21.63 -11.82 -4.43
C GLY A 82 20.43 -11.89 -5.39
N ILE A 83 19.47 -10.97 -5.27
CA ILE A 83 18.30 -10.91 -6.15
C ILE A 83 18.42 -9.69 -7.06
N CYS A 84 17.98 -9.82 -8.30
CA CYS A 84 17.84 -8.69 -9.23
C CYS A 84 17.02 -7.55 -8.61
N SER A 85 17.61 -6.35 -8.48
CA SER A 85 16.95 -5.21 -7.82
C SER A 85 16.75 -4.03 -8.75
N ASP A 86 15.51 -3.54 -8.78
CA ASP A 86 15.06 -2.33 -9.46
C ASP A 86 15.70 -1.03 -8.91
N THR A 87 16.35 -1.09 -7.75
CA THR A 87 17.10 0.03 -7.17
C THR A 87 18.61 -0.07 -7.45
N VAL A 88 19.21 -1.25 -7.31
CA VAL A 88 20.67 -1.41 -7.47
C VAL A 88 21.07 -1.35 -8.95
N ALA A 89 20.30 -1.97 -9.84
CA ALA A 89 20.60 -1.95 -11.28
C ALA A 89 20.70 -0.54 -11.88
N PRO A 90 19.76 0.41 -11.65
CA PRO A 90 19.91 1.77 -12.15
C PRO A 90 21.07 2.53 -11.49
N VAL A 91 21.34 2.34 -10.19
CA VAL A 91 22.51 2.96 -9.55
C VAL A 91 23.80 2.47 -10.21
N SER A 92 23.92 1.16 -10.43
CA SER A 92 25.04 0.55 -11.15
C SER A 92 25.17 1.09 -12.58
N ALA A 93 24.04 1.32 -13.28
CA ALA A 93 24.05 1.90 -14.61
C ALA A 93 24.52 3.36 -14.62
N VAL A 94 24.09 4.17 -13.64
CA VAL A 94 24.53 5.55 -13.43
C VAL A 94 26.03 5.60 -13.14
N ASP A 95 26.53 4.74 -12.25
CA ASP A 95 27.96 4.64 -11.93
C ASP A 95 28.78 4.30 -13.17
N LEU A 96 28.35 3.33 -13.97
CA LEU A 96 29.01 2.98 -15.22
C LEU A 96 28.99 4.15 -16.22
N LYS A 97 27.86 4.87 -16.31
CA LYS A 97 27.74 6.04 -17.18
C LYS A 97 28.72 7.15 -16.79
N MET A 98 28.81 7.45 -15.50
CA MET A 98 29.67 8.52 -14.98
C MET A 98 31.16 8.17 -15.05
N LEU A 99 31.53 6.93 -14.73
CA LEU A 99 32.94 6.53 -14.63
C LEU A 99 33.58 6.21 -15.99
N TYR A 100 32.83 5.64 -16.93
CA TYR A 100 33.40 5.06 -18.15
C TYR A 100 32.83 5.62 -19.45
N SER A 101 31.76 6.44 -19.39
CA SER A 101 31.10 7.00 -20.59
C SER A 101 30.87 5.97 -21.71
N PRO A 102 30.11 4.89 -21.44
CA PRO A 102 29.91 3.78 -22.37
C PRO A 102 29.11 4.22 -23.62
N ASP A 103 29.34 3.49 -24.71
CA ASP A 103 28.69 3.68 -26.01
C ASP A 103 27.39 2.85 -26.13
N VAL A 104 27.29 1.76 -25.35
CA VAL A 104 26.12 0.86 -25.31
C VAL A 104 26.01 0.18 -23.96
N PHE A 105 24.76 -0.07 -23.54
CA PHE A 105 24.46 -0.92 -22.39
C PHE A 105 24.04 -2.33 -22.82
N LEU A 106 24.59 -3.34 -22.15
CA LEU A 106 24.18 -4.74 -22.27
C LEU A 106 23.49 -5.22 -21.00
N GLY A 107 22.30 -5.80 -21.16
CA GLY A 107 21.40 -6.07 -20.06
C GLY A 107 20.75 -4.77 -19.54
N PRO A 108 20.03 -4.79 -18.41
CA PRO A 108 19.77 -5.94 -17.54
C PRO A 108 18.90 -7.04 -18.15
N GLY A 109 18.88 -8.20 -17.50
CA GLY A 109 18.05 -9.33 -17.92
C GLY A 109 16.70 -9.40 -17.21
N CYS A 110 16.64 -9.08 -15.91
CA CYS A 110 15.40 -9.15 -15.15
C CYS A 110 14.46 -7.99 -15.50
N ALA A 111 13.16 -8.24 -15.66
CA ALA A 111 12.19 -7.23 -16.11
C ALA A 111 12.19 -5.97 -15.22
N TYR A 112 12.11 -6.15 -13.90
CA TYR A 112 12.14 -5.07 -12.91
C TYR A 112 13.43 -4.25 -12.92
N THR A 113 14.57 -4.88 -13.23
CA THR A 113 15.87 -4.19 -13.33
C THR A 113 16.04 -3.45 -14.66
N ALA A 114 15.52 -4.04 -15.74
CA ALA A 114 15.68 -3.50 -17.08
C ALA A 114 14.80 -2.27 -17.31
N ALA A 115 13.61 -2.19 -16.70
CA ALA A 115 12.70 -1.06 -16.86
C ALA A 115 13.32 0.30 -16.48
N PRO A 116 13.87 0.51 -15.27
CA PRO A 116 14.51 1.78 -14.92
C PRO A 116 15.78 2.05 -15.73
N VAL A 117 16.63 1.03 -15.97
CA VAL A 117 17.87 1.20 -16.75
C VAL A 117 17.57 1.59 -18.20
N ALA A 118 16.56 0.99 -18.82
CA ALA A 118 16.14 1.33 -20.18
C ALA A 118 15.65 2.78 -20.29
N ARG A 119 14.90 3.28 -19.29
CA ARG A 119 14.51 4.70 -19.24
C ARG A 119 15.71 5.64 -19.10
N PHE A 120 16.69 5.29 -18.26
CA PHE A 120 17.94 6.06 -18.14
C PHE A 120 18.73 6.10 -19.44
N THR A 121 18.93 4.95 -20.09
CA THR A 121 19.65 4.88 -21.38
C THR A 121 18.92 5.63 -22.49
N GLY A 122 17.59 5.55 -22.55
CA GLY A 122 16.75 6.36 -23.43
C GLY A 122 16.96 7.86 -23.19
N HIS A 123 16.98 8.30 -21.93
CA HIS A 123 17.24 9.70 -21.57
C HIS A 123 18.66 10.15 -21.93
N TRP A 124 19.67 9.29 -21.76
CA TRP A 124 21.06 9.60 -22.12
C TRP A 124 21.36 9.54 -23.62
N GLY A 125 20.39 9.11 -24.43
CA GLY A 125 20.61 8.89 -25.85
C GLY A 125 21.61 7.74 -26.11
N LEU A 126 21.54 6.66 -25.32
CA LEU A 126 22.39 5.47 -25.47
C LEU A 126 21.56 4.25 -25.85
N PRO A 127 22.04 3.38 -26.76
CA PRO A 127 21.40 2.11 -27.05
C PRO A 127 21.48 1.16 -25.85
N LEU A 128 20.40 0.39 -25.63
CA LEU A 128 20.38 -0.75 -24.72
C LEU A 128 20.09 -2.01 -25.52
N VAL A 129 20.97 -3.01 -25.41
CA VAL A 129 20.77 -4.32 -26.05
C VAL A 129 20.68 -5.38 -24.97
N THR A 130 19.59 -6.14 -24.96
CA THR A 130 19.40 -7.24 -24.00
C THR A 130 18.82 -8.46 -24.70
N ALA A 131 19.14 -9.66 -24.23
CA ALA A 131 18.53 -10.89 -24.72
C ALA A 131 17.54 -11.51 -23.73
N ALA A 132 17.07 -10.72 -22.79
CA ALA A 132 16.00 -11.05 -21.84
C ALA A 132 15.05 -9.84 -21.74
N ALA A 133 14.65 -9.42 -20.54
CA ALA A 133 13.63 -8.37 -20.34
C ALA A 133 12.34 -8.69 -21.13
N GLU A 134 11.81 -9.87 -20.84
CA GLU A 134 10.83 -10.56 -21.69
C GLU A 134 9.41 -9.96 -21.59
N ALA A 135 9.15 -9.12 -20.58
CA ALA A 135 7.85 -8.51 -20.28
C ALA A 135 7.24 -7.73 -21.45
N VAL A 136 5.90 -7.64 -21.47
CA VAL A 136 5.14 -7.02 -22.57
C VAL A 136 5.35 -5.50 -22.59
N ALA A 137 5.54 -4.87 -21.43
CA ALA A 137 5.71 -3.43 -21.30
C ALA A 137 6.86 -2.85 -22.16
N PHE A 138 7.93 -3.62 -22.42
CA PHE A 138 9.04 -3.21 -23.28
C PHE A 138 8.67 -3.05 -24.76
N ASN A 139 7.43 -3.41 -25.15
CA ASN A 139 6.91 -3.12 -26.48
C ASN A 139 6.67 -1.60 -26.71
N ASP A 140 6.52 -0.79 -25.65
CA ASP A 140 6.37 0.67 -25.78
C ASP A 140 7.70 1.35 -26.08
N LYS A 141 8.08 1.33 -27.36
CA LYS A 141 9.28 2.00 -27.89
C LYS A 141 9.02 3.44 -28.34
N GLN A 142 7.78 3.92 -28.29
CA GLN A 142 7.45 5.29 -28.69
C GLN A 142 7.45 6.25 -27.50
N GLY A 143 7.08 5.76 -26.32
CA GLY A 143 7.11 6.52 -25.06
C GLY A 143 8.39 6.28 -24.26
N GLU A 144 8.57 5.07 -23.73
CA GLU A 144 9.49 4.83 -22.62
C GLU A 144 10.81 4.14 -22.99
N TYR A 145 10.79 3.18 -23.94
CA TYR A 145 11.92 2.28 -24.20
C TYR A 145 12.52 2.42 -25.60
N ALA A 146 12.55 3.65 -26.14
CA ALA A 146 12.84 3.93 -27.56
C ALA A 146 14.17 3.39 -28.11
N LEU A 147 15.22 3.33 -27.30
CA LEU A 147 16.56 2.86 -27.71
C LEU A 147 16.88 1.43 -27.28
N THR A 148 15.87 0.68 -26.81
CA THR A 148 16.04 -0.70 -26.34
C THR A 148 15.79 -1.71 -27.47
N THR A 149 16.79 -2.54 -27.75
CA THR A 149 16.70 -3.67 -28.69
C THR A 149 16.72 -4.99 -27.92
N ARG A 150 15.72 -5.84 -28.11
CA ARG A 150 15.66 -7.18 -27.51
C ARG A 150 16.11 -8.23 -28.53
N ALA A 151 17.32 -8.76 -28.34
CA ALA A 151 17.94 -9.77 -29.19
C ALA A 151 17.60 -11.23 -28.77
N GLY A 152 16.83 -11.41 -27.71
CA GLY A 152 16.33 -12.68 -27.21
C GLY A 152 14.81 -12.72 -27.20
N PRO A 153 14.21 -13.71 -26.52
CA PRO A 153 12.75 -13.86 -26.46
C PRO A 153 12.00 -12.65 -25.90
N SER A 154 10.72 -12.56 -26.25
CA SER A 154 9.76 -11.74 -25.51
C SER A 154 8.41 -12.45 -25.37
N HIS A 155 7.71 -12.20 -24.26
CA HIS A 155 6.41 -12.82 -24.00
C HIS A 155 5.31 -12.28 -24.92
N SER A 156 5.51 -11.10 -25.52
CA SER A 156 4.63 -10.63 -26.61
C SER A 156 4.64 -11.58 -27.81
N LYS A 157 5.76 -12.27 -28.09
CA LYS A 157 5.84 -13.30 -29.13
C LYS A 157 5.18 -14.61 -28.71
N LEU A 158 5.20 -14.95 -27.43
CA LEU A 158 4.44 -16.09 -26.88
C LEU A 158 2.94 -15.87 -27.09
N GLY A 159 2.46 -14.64 -26.87
CA GLY A 159 1.10 -14.23 -27.23
C GLY A 159 0.76 -14.47 -28.70
N GLY A 160 1.67 -14.11 -29.61
CA GLY A 160 1.53 -14.37 -31.04
C GLY A 160 1.43 -15.87 -31.37
N PHE A 161 2.21 -16.72 -30.70
CA PHE A 161 2.09 -18.18 -30.79
C PHE A 161 0.71 -18.66 -30.31
N GLY A 162 0.25 -18.20 -29.15
CA GLY A 162 -1.07 -18.53 -28.60
C GLY A 162 -2.21 -18.19 -29.57
N VAL A 163 -2.16 -17.02 -30.21
CA VAL A 163 -3.15 -16.63 -31.24
C VAL A 163 -3.15 -17.60 -32.43
N GLN A 164 -1.97 -18.00 -32.92
CA GLN A 164 -1.89 -18.96 -34.04
C GLN A 164 -2.36 -20.36 -33.64
N LEU A 165 -2.15 -20.76 -32.39
CA LEU A 165 -2.64 -22.02 -31.84
C LEU A 165 -4.17 -22.03 -31.79
N HIS A 166 -4.77 -20.96 -31.27
CA HIS A 166 -6.22 -20.78 -31.21
C HIS A 166 -6.86 -20.71 -32.60
N GLN A 167 -6.24 -20.01 -33.55
CA GLN A 167 -6.69 -19.98 -34.95
C GLN A 167 -6.68 -21.37 -35.60
N ARG A 168 -5.66 -22.18 -35.31
CA ARG A 168 -5.53 -23.53 -35.88
C ARG A 168 -6.62 -24.48 -35.40
N PHE A 169 -6.98 -24.41 -34.12
CA PHE A 169 -7.97 -25.31 -33.50
C PHE A 169 -9.37 -24.70 -33.38
N ASN A 170 -9.57 -23.49 -33.91
CA ASN A 170 -10.85 -22.78 -33.90
C ASN A 170 -11.40 -22.51 -32.49
N TRP A 171 -10.51 -22.16 -31.55
CA TRP A 171 -10.87 -21.70 -30.20
C TRP A 171 -11.00 -20.19 -30.19
N THR A 172 -12.21 -19.67 -29.95
CA THR A 172 -12.55 -18.26 -30.22
C THR A 172 -13.31 -17.57 -29.09
N THR A 173 -13.63 -18.27 -28.01
CA THR A 173 -14.57 -17.77 -26.99
C THR A 173 -13.93 -17.59 -25.63
N GLN A 174 -13.27 -18.62 -25.08
CA GLN A 174 -12.77 -18.56 -23.70
C GLN A 174 -11.47 -19.34 -23.47
N ALA A 175 -10.60 -18.82 -22.61
CA ALA A 175 -9.40 -19.52 -22.12
C ALA A 175 -9.11 -19.15 -20.65
N LEU A 176 -8.44 -20.05 -19.94
CA LEU A 176 -8.05 -19.86 -18.54
C LEU A 176 -6.52 -19.83 -18.42
N LEU A 177 -6.00 -18.83 -17.71
CA LEU A 177 -4.59 -18.67 -17.40
C LEU A 177 -4.37 -18.85 -15.90
N LEU A 178 -3.60 -19.85 -15.50
CA LEU A 178 -3.22 -20.10 -14.10
C LEU A 178 -1.72 -19.87 -13.93
N PHE A 179 -1.31 -19.00 -13.03
CA PHE A 179 0.12 -18.75 -12.79
C PHE A 179 0.48 -18.68 -11.32
N TRP A 180 1.65 -19.21 -11.00
CA TRP A 180 2.28 -19.01 -9.71
C TRP A 180 2.75 -17.56 -9.58
N ASP A 181 2.44 -16.93 -8.46
CA ASP A 181 2.82 -15.55 -8.18
C ASP A 181 3.16 -15.35 -6.70
N GLU A 182 4.41 -14.97 -6.41
CA GLU A 182 4.85 -14.55 -5.08
C GLU A 182 5.29 -13.09 -5.15
N ASP A 183 4.77 -12.23 -4.26
CA ASP A 183 5.04 -10.78 -4.24
C ASP A 183 6.52 -10.37 -4.11
N ARG A 184 7.45 -11.33 -3.98
CA ARG A 184 8.88 -11.11 -3.73
C ARG A 184 9.81 -11.67 -4.81
N ASP A 185 9.28 -12.34 -5.84
CA ASP A 185 10.10 -12.91 -6.90
C ASP A 185 10.11 -12.03 -8.17
N GLU A 186 10.78 -12.51 -9.22
CA GLU A 186 10.84 -11.81 -10.52
C GLU A 186 9.51 -11.90 -11.30
N ARG A 187 8.52 -12.63 -10.77
CA ARG A 187 7.20 -12.87 -11.33
C ARG A 187 7.27 -13.37 -12.77
N THR A 188 8.18 -14.29 -13.06
CA THR A 188 8.43 -14.84 -14.41
C THR A 188 7.17 -15.45 -15.02
N CYS A 189 6.36 -16.16 -14.22
CA CYS A 189 5.11 -16.75 -14.69
C CYS A 189 4.02 -15.71 -14.97
N TYR A 190 3.94 -14.65 -14.16
CA TYR A 190 3.05 -13.52 -14.42
C TYR A 190 3.38 -12.88 -15.78
N PHE A 191 4.65 -12.50 -16.01
CA PHE A 191 5.03 -11.85 -17.28
C PHE A 191 4.87 -12.77 -18.50
N SER A 192 5.10 -14.07 -18.33
CA SER A 192 4.87 -15.07 -19.39
C SER A 192 3.40 -15.12 -19.81
N LEU A 193 2.48 -15.22 -18.85
CA LEU A 193 1.05 -15.29 -19.14
C LEU A 193 0.44 -13.93 -19.47
N GLU A 194 1.02 -12.81 -19.03
CA GLU A 194 0.65 -11.45 -19.47
C GLU A 194 0.74 -11.34 -21.01
N GLY A 195 1.81 -11.89 -21.60
CA GLY A 195 1.98 -11.94 -23.05
C GLY A 195 0.84 -12.66 -23.77
N LEU A 196 0.40 -13.80 -23.24
CA LEU A 196 -0.75 -14.54 -23.74
C LEU A 196 -2.05 -13.79 -23.51
N TYR A 197 -2.25 -13.22 -22.32
CA TYR A 197 -3.44 -12.45 -21.96
C TYR A 197 -3.69 -11.30 -22.93
N VAL A 198 -2.70 -10.44 -23.15
CA VAL A 198 -2.83 -9.27 -24.03
C VAL A 198 -3.12 -9.68 -25.48
N ALA A 199 -2.40 -10.67 -25.99
CA ALA A 199 -2.56 -11.11 -27.38
C ALA A 199 -3.87 -11.85 -27.63
N LEU A 200 -4.30 -12.71 -26.70
CA LEU A 200 -5.56 -13.46 -26.82
C LEU A 200 -6.77 -12.57 -26.58
N PHE A 201 -6.71 -11.61 -25.65
CA PHE A 201 -7.79 -10.65 -25.43
C PHE A 201 -8.05 -9.78 -26.67
N THR A 202 -6.97 -9.29 -27.30
CA THR A 202 -7.07 -8.52 -28.56
C THR A 202 -7.49 -9.39 -29.75
N PHE A 203 -7.31 -10.72 -29.66
CA PHE A 203 -7.76 -11.67 -30.66
C PHE A 203 -9.24 -12.03 -30.44
N ASN A 204 -10.11 -11.60 -31.36
CA ASN A 204 -11.55 -11.89 -31.35
C ASN A 204 -12.33 -11.48 -30.08
N ASN A 205 -11.76 -10.62 -29.22
CA ASN A 205 -12.38 -10.18 -27.97
C ASN A 205 -12.76 -11.37 -27.06
N MET A 206 -11.87 -12.38 -26.99
CA MET A 206 -12.03 -13.58 -26.17
C MET A 206 -12.12 -13.24 -24.68
N THR A 207 -12.91 -14.04 -23.95
CA THR A 207 -12.94 -13.97 -22.48
C THR A 207 -11.74 -14.71 -21.92
N ILE A 208 -10.81 -14.00 -21.30
CA ILE A 208 -9.61 -14.59 -20.70
C ILE A 208 -9.69 -14.39 -19.19
N GLU A 209 -9.78 -15.48 -18.45
CA GLU A 209 -9.71 -15.44 -16.99
C GLU A 209 -8.27 -15.72 -16.56
N ALA A 210 -7.67 -14.80 -15.80
CA ALA A 210 -6.32 -14.94 -15.30
C ALA A 210 -6.34 -15.04 -13.77
N VAL A 211 -5.85 -16.16 -13.23
CA VAL A 211 -5.92 -16.48 -11.80
C VAL A 211 -4.51 -16.68 -11.24
N PRO A 212 -4.01 -15.74 -10.42
CA PRO A 212 -2.78 -15.94 -9.67
C PRO A 212 -3.02 -16.93 -8.52
N PHE A 213 -2.01 -17.73 -8.19
CA PHE A 213 -2.03 -18.57 -6.98
C PHE A 213 -0.64 -18.67 -6.34
N SER A 214 -0.62 -18.67 -5.01
CA SER A 214 0.60 -18.77 -4.19
C SER A 214 0.51 -19.86 -3.11
N GLU A 215 -0.70 -20.36 -2.84
CA GLU A 215 -0.95 -21.44 -1.90
C GLU A 215 -1.51 -22.67 -2.62
N THR A 216 -1.07 -23.86 -2.23
CA THR A 216 -1.40 -25.13 -2.89
C THR A 216 -2.77 -25.67 -2.48
N ASN A 217 -3.84 -24.89 -2.63
CA ASN A 217 -5.20 -25.39 -2.50
C ASN A 217 -5.69 -25.94 -3.85
N TYR A 218 -5.21 -27.14 -4.19
CA TYR A 218 -5.51 -27.78 -5.48
C TYR A 218 -7.02 -27.97 -5.70
N THR A 219 -7.80 -28.26 -4.67
CA THR A 219 -9.26 -28.42 -4.80
C THR A 219 -9.95 -27.15 -5.30
N ALA A 220 -9.53 -25.98 -4.79
CA ALA A 220 -10.05 -24.70 -5.26
C ALA A 220 -9.65 -24.43 -6.73
N LEU A 221 -8.39 -24.70 -7.10
CA LEU A 221 -7.92 -24.57 -8.48
C LEU A 221 -8.69 -25.47 -9.44
N ILE A 222 -8.94 -26.72 -9.05
CA ILE A 222 -9.73 -27.65 -9.86
C ILE A 222 -11.18 -27.17 -10.03
N GLN A 223 -11.78 -26.59 -8.98
CA GLN A 223 -13.13 -26.01 -9.09
C GLN A 223 -13.15 -24.83 -10.07
N ILE A 224 -12.16 -23.95 -10.01
CA ILE A 224 -12.01 -22.84 -10.96
C ILE A 224 -11.86 -23.38 -12.39
N ILE A 225 -11.04 -24.41 -12.61
CA ILE A 225 -10.88 -25.03 -13.93
C ILE A 225 -12.23 -25.57 -14.44
N LYS A 226 -13.01 -26.24 -13.60
CA LYS A 226 -14.33 -26.76 -13.99
C LYS A 226 -15.29 -25.64 -14.43
N GLU A 227 -15.31 -24.53 -13.70
CA GLU A 227 -16.22 -23.40 -13.90
C GLU A 227 -15.78 -22.42 -14.99
N LYS A 228 -14.48 -22.26 -15.23
CA LYS A 228 -13.93 -21.11 -15.96
C LYS A 228 -13.18 -21.45 -17.24
N GLY A 229 -12.81 -22.70 -17.51
CA GLY A 229 -12.05 -23.01 -18.73
C GLY A 229 -12.03 -24.47 -19.17
N ARG A 230 -11.74 -24.68 -20.46
CA ARG A 230 -11.38 -25.98 -21.05
C ARG A 230 -10.03 -25.97 -21.74
N ILE A 231 -9.62 -24.80 -22.24
CA ILE A 231 -8.26 -24.52 -22.71
C ILE A 231 -7.53 -23.80 -21.58
N ILE A 232 -6.57 -24.47 -20.94
CA ILE A 232 -5.89 -23.96 -19.75
C ILE A 232 -4.40 -23.80 -20.04
N TYR A 233 -3.87 -22.62 -19.78
CA TYR A 233 -2.42 -22.36 -19.78
C TYR A 233 -1.95 -22.24 -18.33
N ILE A 234 -0.88 -22.97 -17.99
CA ILE A 234 -0.38 -23.04 -16.62
C ILE A 234 1.11 -22.74 -16.60
N CYS A 235 1.53 -21.81 -15.74
CA CYS A 235 2.93 -21.58 -15.43
C CYS A 235 3.17 -21.70 -13.93
N CYS A 236 3.96 -22.69 -13.52
CA CYS A 236 4.38 -22.90 -12.13
C CYS A 236 5.55 -23.88 -12.09
N ALA A 237 6.13 -24.09 -10.89
CA ALA A 237 7.17 -25.09 -10.69
C ALA A 237 6.67 -26.51 -11.04
N SER A 238 7.58 -27.35 -11.53
CA SER A 238 7.27 -28.68 -12.06
C SER A 238 6.64 -29.64 -11.05
N SER A 239 7.00 -29.51 -9.77
CA SER A 239 6.40 -30.27 -8.67
C SER A 239 4.93 -29.91 -8.47
N ILE A 240 4.62 -28.62 -8.50
CA ILE A 240 3.26 -28.09 -8.32
C ILE A 240 2.38 -28.48 -9.50
N PHE A 241 2.91 -28.37 -10.73
CA PHE A 241 2.19 -28.77 -11.94
C PHE A 241 1.81 -30.25 -11.92
N ARG A 242 2.77 -31.13 -11.53
CA ARG A 242 2.51 -32.57 -11.45
C ARG A 242 1.40 -32.90 -10.45
N GLU A 243 1.43 -32.31 -9.26
CA GLU A 243 0.39 -32.51 -8.25
C GLU A 243 -0.99 -32.01 -8.72
N LEU A 244 -1.04 -30.83 -9.36
CA LEU A 244 -2.27 -30.32 -9.95
C LEU A 244 -2.85 -31.30 -10.98
N MET A 245 -2.01 -31.88 -11.84
CA MET A 245 -2.45 -32.85 -12.84
C MET A 245 -2.95 -34.17 -12.22
N LEU A 246 -2.34 -34.64 -11.12
CA LEU A 246 -2.86 -35.80 -10.38
C LEU A 246 -4.27 -35.53 -9.82
N HIS A 247 -4.50 -34.32 -9.27
CA HIS A 247 -5.82 -33.91 -8.81
C HIS A 247 -6.82 -33.75 -9.97
N ALA A 248 -6.40 -33.18 -11.10
CA ALA A 248 -7.24 -33.04 -12.28
C ALA A 248 -7.68 -34.40 -12.84
N HIS A 249 -6.78 -35.40 -12.85
CA HIS A 249 -7.09 -36.76 -13.29
C HIS A 249 -8.09 -37.46 -12.36
N ARG A 250 -7.91 -37.34 -11.03
CA ARG A 250 -8.85 -37.90 -10.04
C ARG A 250 -10.28 -37.35 -10.20
N GLU A 251 -10.40 -36.11 -10.65
CA GLU A 251 -11.67 -35.42 -10.90
C GLU A 251 -12.18 -35.59 -12.34
N GLY A 252 -11.55 -36.45 -13.14
CA GLY A 252 -11.98 -36.80 -14.50
C GLY A 252 -11.71 -35.75 -15.57
N LEU A 253 -10.88 -34.74 -15.31
CA LEU A 253 -10.63 -33.63 -16.23
C LEU A 253 -9.67 -33.98 -17.37
N THR A 254 -9.00 -35.14 -17.33
CA THR A 254 -8.04 -35.55 -18.37
C THR A 254 -8.65 -36.52 -19.39
N ALA A 255 -9.98 -36.68 -19.40
CA ALA A 255 -10.69 -37.67 -20.21
C ALA A 255 -11.01 -37.21 -21.65
N GLY A 256 -10.66 -35.97 -22.03
CA GLY A 256 -10.78 -35.46 -23.41
C GLY A 256 -11.51 -34.13 -23.58
N ASP A 257 -12.17 -33.63 -22.54
CA ASP A 257 -12.88 -32.34 -22.63
C ASP A 257 -11.95 -31.13 -22.35
N TYR A 258 -10.73 -31.36 -21.88
CA TYR A 258 -9.79 -30.33 -21.46
C TYR A 258 -8.42 -30.53 -22.10
N VAL A 259 -7.69 -29.43 -22.25
CA VAL A 259 -6.27 -29.43 -22.62
C VAL A 259 -5.50 -28.50 -21.69
N PHE A 260 -4.34 -28.99 -21.24
CA PHE A 260 -3.45 -28.27 -20.34
C PHE A 260 -2.15 -27.93 -21.06
N PHE A 261 -1.96 -26.65 -21.38
CA PHE A 261 -0.69 -26.14 -21.89
C PHE A 261 0.20 -25.73 -20.72
N TYR A 262 1.25 -26.51 -20.49
CA TYR A 262 2.27 -26.18 -19.51
C TYR A 262 3.32 -25.26 -20.14
N ILE A 263 3.41 -24.04 -19.62
CA ILE A 263 4.36 -23.03 -20.08
C ILE A 263 5.68 -23.22 -19.32
N ASP A 264 6.55 -24.02 -19.90
CA ASP A 264 7.93 -24.26 -19.44
C ASP A 264 8.90 -23.82 -20.53
N LEU A 265 9.06 -22.50 -20.67
CA LEU A 265 9.77 -21.90 -21.80
C LEU A 265 11.22 -22.39 -21.93
N PHE A 266 11.87 -22.70 -20.80
CA PHE A 266 13.23 -23.21 -20.76
C PHE A 266 13.32 -24.75 -20.76
N GLY A 267 12.18 -25.46 -20.72
CA GLY A 267 12.11 -26.92 -20.78
C GLY A 267 12.70 -27.64 -19.57
N GLU A 268 12.75 -27.03 -18.39
CA GLU A 268 13.40 -27.61 -17.20
C GLU A 268 12.86 -29.00 -16.85
N VAL A 269 11.58 -29.26 -17.13
CA VAL A 269 10.93 -30.54 -16.82
C VAL A 269 11.30 -31.66 -17.81
N LEU A 270 11.78 -31.29 -18.99
CA LEU A 270 12.24 -32.26 -20.00
C LEU A 270 13.65 -32.80 -19.67
N GLN A 271 14.35 -32.20 -18.69
CA GLN A 271 15.65 -32.64 -18.22
C GLN A 271 15.53 -33.64 -17.07
N SER A 272 15.65 -34.93 -17.36
CA SER A 272 15.79 -35.93 -16.30
C SER A 272 17.27 -36.10 -15.93
N PRO A 273 17.69 -35.81 -14.69
CA PRO A 273 19.05 -36.07 -14.23
C PRO A 273 19.38 -37.58 -14.17
N HIS A 274 18.36 -38.44 -14.21
CA HIS A 274 18.50 -39.90 -14.10
C HIS A 274 18.41 -40.61 -15.47
N LEU A 275 17.77 -40.00 -16.47
CA LEU A 275 17.58 -40.55 -17.81
C LEU A 275 17.70 -39.43 -18.86
N PRO A 276 18.92 -38.95 -19.16
CA PRO A 276 19.11 -37.82 -20.08
C PRO A 276 18.62 -38.10 -21.51
N ASP A 277 18.53 -39.38 -21.90
CA ASP A 277 18.08 -39.80 -23.24
C ASP A 277 16.55 -39.95 -23.36
N ARG A 278 15.79 -39.85 -22.27
CA ARG A 278 14.33 -40.07 -22.27
C ARG A 278 13.60 -38.91 -21.59
N GLN A 279 12.69 -38.27 -22.32
CA GLN A 279 11.96 -37.11 -21.83
C GLN A 279 10.64 -37.53 -21.18
N LEU A 280 10.71 -37.80 -19.87
CA LEU A 280 9.62 -38.33 -19.06
C LEU A 280 9.21 -37.33 -17.96
N PRO A 281 8.59 -36.18 -18.31
CA PRO A 281 8.33 -35.09 -17.37
C PRO A 281 7.40 -35.46 -16.21
N TRP A 282 6.57 -36.51 -16.37
CA TRP A 282 5.64 -37.04 -15.36
C TRP A 282 6.30 -37.96 -14.32
N GLN A 283 7.48 -38.52 -14.62
CA GLN A 283 8.11 -39.53 -13.79
C GLN A 283 8.88 -38.91 -12.61
N ARG A 284 8.63 -39.39 -11.39
CA ARG A 284 9.34 -39.00 -10.15
C ARG A 284 9.85 -40.19 -9.34
N GLN A 285 9.64 -41.41 -9.80
CA GLN A 285 9.96 -42.66 -9.10
C GLN A 285 9.17 -42.82 -7.79
N ASP A 286 7.91 -42.38 -7.79
CA ASP A 286 6.98 -42.54 -6.68
C ASP A 286 5.82 -43.48 -7.04
N GLU A 287 4.95 -43.78 -6.07
CA GLU A 287 3.79 -44.67 -6.24
C GLU A 287 2.74 -44.11 -7.23
N ASN A 288 2.76 -42.80 -7.51
CA ASN A 288 1.79 -42.11 -8.34
C ASN A 288 2.20 -42.02 -9.82
N ASP A 289 3.38 -42.49 -10.21
CA ASP A 289 3.90 -42.37 -11.58
C ASP A 289 2.96 -42.95 -12.65
N HIS A 290 2.27 -44.06 -12.35
CA HIS A 290 1.29 -44.63 -13.28
C HIS A 290 0.10 -43.68 -13.50
N VAL A 291 -0.38 -43.03 -12.44
CA VAL A 291 -1.48 -42.06 -12.50
C VAL A 291 -1.00 -40.78 -13.19
N ALA A 292 0.21 -40.32 -12.90
CA ALA A 292 0.82 -39.16 -13.54
C ALA A 292 0.97 -39.36 -15.05
N ARG A 293 1.41 -40.54 -15.49
CA ARG A 293 1.49 -40.89 -16.92
C ARG A 293 0.14 -40.77 -17.62
N GLU A 294 -0.93 -41.25 -17.00
CA GLU A 294 -2.28 -41.15 -17.57
C GLU A 294 -2.80 -39.71 -17.56
N ALA A 295 -2.52 -38.94 -16.50
CA ALA A 295 -2.88 -37.53 -16.42
C ALA A 295 -2.19 -36.67 -17.49
N TYR A 296 -0.91 -36.95 -17.78
CA TYR A 296 -0.10 -36.19 -18.73
C TYR A 296 -0.47 -36.42 -20.20
N LYS A 297 -1.35 -37.37 -20.52
CA LYS A 297 -1.94 -37.48 -21.88
C LYS A 297 -2.74 -36.24 -22.29
N ALA A 298 -3.26 -35.48 -21.32
CA ALA A 298 -3.98 -34.23 -21.57
C ALA A 298 -3.07 -32.98 -21.54
N VAL A 299 -1.75 -33.16 -21.40
CA VAL A 299 -0.77 -32.09 -21.22
C VAL A 299 0.06 -31.90 -22.49
N MET A 300 0.20 -30.65 -22.90
CA MET A 300 1.18 -30.24 -23.90
C MET A 300 2.16 -29.25 -23.29
N ILE A 301 3.45 -29.38 -23.58
CA ILE A 301 4.49 -28.50 -23.02
C ILE A 301 4.94 -27.52 -24.09
N VAL A 302 5.01 -26.24 -23.74
CA VAL A 302 5.46 -25.17 -24.64
C VAL A 302 6.85 -24.72 -24.21
N THR A 303 7.83 -24.84 -25.11
CA THR A 303 9.21 -24.40 -24.89
C THR A 303 9.67 -23.44 -25.99
N TYR A 304 10.78 -22.74 -25.78
CA TYR A 304 11.51 -22.15 -26.90
C TYR A 304 12.00 -23.24 -27.85
N ALA A 305 12.03 -22.93 -29.15
CA ALA A 305 12.62 -23.82 -30.14
C ALA A 305 14.14 -23.72 -30.08
N GLU A 306 14.81 -24.84 -29.76
CA GLU A 306 16.28 -24.86 -29.72
C GLU A 306 16.87 -24.79 -31.14
N PRO A 307 17.90 -23.95 -31.37
CA PRO A 307 18.61 -23.92 -32.65
C PRO A 307 19.29 -25.26 -32.94
N THR A 308 19.08 -25.78 -34.15
CA THR A 308 19.64 -27.07 -34.58
C THR A 308 20.88 -26.93 -35.49
N ASN A 309 21.29 -25.70 -35.76
CA ASN A 309 22.43 -25.41 -36.63
C ASN A 309 23.76 -25.84 -35.99
N PRO A 310 24.75 -26.27 -36.79
CA PRO A 310 26.01 -26.83 -36.28
C PRO A 310 26.83 -25.81 -35.48
N GLU A 311 26.79 -24.53 -35.83
CA GLU A 311 27.52 -23.48 -35.12
C GLU A 311 27.02 -23.32 -33.68
N TYR A 312 25.72 -23.50 -33.45
CA TYR A 312 25.15 -23.51 -32.10
C TYR A 312 25.73 -24.65 -31.26
N ARG A 313 25.86 -25.86 -31.83
CA ARG A 313 26.41 -27.03 -31.12
C ARG A 313 27.90 -26.89 -30.82
N GLU A 314 28.70 -26.40 -31.77
CA GLU A 314 30.15 -26.26 -31.58
C GLU A 314 30.52 -25.16 -30.58
N ASP A 315 29.86 -23.99 -30.63
CA ASP A 315 30.13 -22.90 -29.70
C ASP A 315 29.44 -23.13 -28.34
N ALA A 316 28.31 -23.85 -28.27
CA ALA A 316 27.72 -24.29 -27.00
C ALA A 316 28.67 -25.22 -26.21
N VAL A 317 29.38 -26.12 -26.89
CA VAL A 317 30.39 -26.99 -26.27
C VAL A 317 31.56 -26.20 -25.68
N ARG A 318 31.86 -25.00 -26.20
CA ARG A 318 32.91 -24.10 -25.68
C ARG A 318 32.46 -23.22 -24.52
N LEU A 319 31.16 -23.09 -24.26
CA LEU A 319 30.55 -22.11 -23.34
C LEU A 319 30.09 -22.69 -21.98
N SER A 320 30.61 -23.84 -21.55
CA SER A 320 30.31 -24.57 -20.27
C SER A 320 29.22 -25.66 -20.34
N SER A 321 29.29 -26.60 -19.40
CA SER A 321 28.67 -27.95 -19.39
C SER A 321 27.21 -28.06 -18.95
N THR A 322 26.44 -26.96 -18.88
CA THR A 322 25.02 -26.99 -18.45
C THR A 322 24.09 -26.59 -19.60
N PHE A 323 23.40 -27.59 -20.15
CA PHE A 323 22.93 -27.62 -21.54
C PHE A 323 21.68 -26.78 -21.93
N GLN A 324 20.80 -26.32 -21.02
CA GLN A 324 19.53 -25.64 -21.41
C GLN A 324 19.48 -24.11 -21.26
N LYS A 325 20.41 -23.48 -20.53
CA LYS A 325 20.45 -22.00 -20.41
C LYS A 325 21.24 -21.34 -21.56
N ASN A 326 21.51 -22.10 -22.62
CA ASN A 326 22.37 -21.71 -23.73
C ASN A 326 21.69 -20.79 -24.75
N TYR A 327 20.36 -20.82 -24.87
CA TYR A 327 19.67 -19.96 -25.84
C TYR A 327 19.80 -18.47 -25.50
N ILE A 328 19.67 -18.11 -24.21
CA ILE A 328 19.78 -16.71 -23.75
C ILE A 328 21.23 -16.23 -23.86
N SER A 329 22.22 -17.02 -23.43
CA SER A 329 23.63 -16.64 -23.56
C SER A 329 24.07 -16.48 -25.02
N ALA A 330 23.64 -17.40 -25.90
CA ALA A 330 23.88 -17.29 -27.33
C ALA A 330 23.16 -16.08 -27.95
N SER A 331 21.96 -15.75 -27.47
CA SER A 331 21.23 -14.55 -27.90
C SER A 331 21.92 -13.25 -27.45
N PHE A 332 22.58 -13.24 -26.27
CA PHE A 332 23.44 -12.11 -25.88
C PHE A 332 24.66 -11.98 -26.79
N HIS A 333 25.33 -13.09 -27.13
CA HIS A 333 26.40 -13.10 -28.13
C HIS A 333 25.93 -12.50 -29.46
N ASP A 334 24.79 -12.97 -29.97
CA ASP A 334 24.24 -12.51 -31.25
C ASP A 334 23.79 -11.05 -31.19
N GLY A 335 23.27 -10.58 -30.04
CA GLY A 335 22.95 -9.18 -29.81
C GLY A 335 24.18 -8.27 -29.87
N VAL A 336 25.31 -8.69 -29.28
CA VAL A 336 26.58 -7.95 -29.35
C VAL A 336 27.10 -7.89 -30.79
N MET A 337 27.06 -9.02 -31.50
CA MET A 337 27.45 -9.07 -32.91
C MET A 337 26.55 -8.16 -33.76
N LEU A 338 25.22 -8.25 -33.60
CA LEU A 338 24.26 -7.41 -34.32
C LEU A 338 24.53 -5.92 -34.11
N TYR A 339 24.78 -5.51 -32.87
CA TYR A 339 25.13 -4.13 -32.54
C TYR A 339 26.44 -3.70 -33.24
N ALA A 340 27.48 -4.52 -33.18
CA ALA A 340 28.76 -4.21 -33.84
C ALA A 340 28.62 -4.04 -35.36
N TYR A 341 27.81 -4.87 -36.02
CA TYR A 341 27.51 -4.70 -37.45
C TYR A 341 26.71 -3.42 -37.73
N ALA A 342 25.72 -3.10 -36.90
CA ALA A 342 24.94 -1.87 -37.04
C ALA A 342 25.82 -0.62 -36.86
N VAL A 343 26.73 -0.63 -35.89
CA VAL A 343 27.71 0.46 -35.72
C VAL A 343 28.63 0.53 -36.94
N ASN A 344 29.20 -0.59 -37.38
CA ASN A 344 30.13 -0.63 -38.52
C ASN A 344 29.54 -0.02 -39.80
N GLU A 345 28.26 -0.29 -40.09
CA GLU A 345 27.56 0.24 -41.25
C GLU A 345 27.20 1.73 -41.13
N THR A 346 27.20 2.27 -39.91
CA THR A 346 26.85 3.67 -39.63
C THR A 346 28.07 4.54 -39.30
N LEU A 347 29.29 4.01 -39.43
CA LEU A 347 30.52 4.77 -39.24
C LEU A 347 30.67 5.82 -40.36
N GLU A 348 30.53 7.10 -40.02
CA GLU A 348 30.79 8.22 -40.93
C GLU A 348 32.09 8.93 -40.50
N GLY A 349 33.12 8.93 -41.35
CA GLY A 349 34.38 9.63 -41.07
C GLY A 349 35.18 9.10 -39.88
N GLY A 350 34.91 7.86 -39.42
CA GLY A 350 35.57 7.25 -38.27
C GLY A 350 34.95 7.59 -36.91
N ALA A 351 33.76 8.21 -36.88
CA ALA A 351 32.99 8.46 -35.66
C ALA A 351 31.71 7.59 -35.61
N ILE A 352 31.30 7.20 -34.40
CA ILE A 352 30.05 6.43 -34.16
C ILE A 352 28.85 7.35 -34.40
N ALA A 353 27.89 6.91 -35.23
CA ALA A 353 26.65 7.63 -35.48
C ALA A 353 25.77 7.73 -34.22
N ASN A 354 24.79 8.64 -34.27
CA ASN A 354 23.83 8.82 -33.17
C ASN A 354 23.12 7.50 -32.81
N ALA A 355 22.87 7.28 -31.53
CA ALA A 355 22.25 6.07 -30.99
C ALA A 355 20.92 5.69 -31.65
N THR A 356 20.13 6.68 -32.07
CA THR A 356 18.87 6.48 -32.80
C THR A 356 19.10 5.83 -34.16
N VAL A 357 20.16 6.22 -34.88
CA VAL A 357 20.51 5.67 -36.20
C VAL A 357 21.01 4.25 -36.06
N VAL A 358 21.91 4.01 -35.09
CA VAL A 358 22.42 2.65 -34.79
C VAL A 358 21.27 1.71 -34.40
N THR A 359 20.37 2.15 -33.53
CA THR A 359 19.20 1.36 -33.10
C THR A 359 18.28 1.06 -34.29
N ARG A 360 18.01 2.05 -35.14
CA ARG A 360 17.18 1.87 -36.34
C ARG A 360 17.80 0.89 -37.34
N GLN A 361 19.13 0.82 -37.43
CA GLN A 361 19.86 -0.12 -38.28
C GLN A 361 19.78 -1.58 -37.77
N MET A 362 19.47 -1.78 -36.49
CA MET A 362 19.18 -3.11 -35.92
C MET A 362 17.71 -3.53 -36.10
N GLN A 363 16.78 -2.58 -36.28
CA GLN A 363 15.35 -2.85 -36.44
C GLN A 363 15.00 -3.40 -37.83
N ASN A 364 13.96 -4.24 -37.88
CA ASN A 364 13.45 -4.89 -39.09
C ASN A 364 14.55 -5.60 -39.93
N ARG A 365 15.54 -6.17 -39.26
CA ARG A 365 16.73 -6.77 -39.87
C ARG A 365 16.77 -8.27 -39.64
N THR A 366 17.17 -9.00 -40.68
CA THR A 366 17.57 -10.41 -40.55
C THR A 366 19.08 -10.49 -40.36
N PHE A 367 19.51 -11.35 -39.43
CA PHE A 367 20.90 -11.51 -39.06
C PHE A 367 21.21 -13.01 -38.87
N TYR A 368 22.43 -13.42 -39.17
CA TYR A 368 22.88 -14.79 -38.98
C TYR A 368 23.90 -14.83 -37.85
N GLY A 369 23.50 -15.41 -36.72
CA GLY A 369 24.31 -15.53 -35.52
C GLY A 369 24.58 -16.99 -35.14
N VAL A 370 25.09 -17.20 -33.93
CA VAL A 370 25.29 -18.53 -33.34
C VAL A 370 23.96 -19.27 -33.18
N THR A 371 22.88 -18.56 -32.86
CA THR A 371 21.52 -19.13 -32.79
C THR A 371 20.88 -19.38 -34.16
N GLY A 372 21.65 -19.29 -35.25
CA GLY A 372 21.19 -19.42 -36.62
C GLY A 372 20.61 -18.12 -37.18
N MET A 373 19.62 -18.23 -38.06
CA MET A 373 18.94 -17.07 -38.63
C MET A 373 17.98 -16.46 -37.60
N LEU A 374 18.21 -15.20 -37.24
CA LEU A 374 17.33 -14.42 -36.39
C LEU A 374 16.79 -13.20 -37.13
N LYS A 375 15.58 -12.75 -36.76
CA LYS A 375 14.97 -11.55 -37.28
C LYS A 375 14.58 -10.64 -36.14
N ILE A 376 15.08 -9.41 -36.14
CA ILE A 376 14.55 -8.32 -35.32
C ILE A 376 13.39 -7.68 -36.07
N ASP A 377 12.25 -7.54 -35.41
CA ASP A 377 11.07 -6.94 -36.02
C ASP A 377 11.18 -5.41 -36.12
N HIS A 378 10.14 -4.77 -36.64
CA HIS A 378 10.09 -3.31 -36.79
C HIS A 378 10.07 -2.55 -35.45
N ASN A 379 9.76 -3.24 -34.34
CA ASN A 379 9.73 -2.67 -33.00
C ASN A 379 11.08 -2.86 -32.27
N GLY A 380 12.06 -3.54 -32.87
CA GLY A 380 13.35 -3.79 -32.23
C GLY A 380 13.34 -5.02 -31.32
N ASP A 381 12.40 -5.94 -31.50
CA ASP A 381 12.28 -7.17 -30.72
C ASP A 381 12.46 -8.39 -31.62
N ARG A 382 13.21 -9.39 -31.16
CA ARG A 382 13.47 -10.61 -31.93
C ARG A 382 12.20 -11.45 -32.10
N GLU A 383 11.94 -11.89 -33.34
CA GLU A 383 10.95 -12.93 -33.60
C GLU A 383 11.40 -14.25 -32.98
N THR A 384 10.52 -14.85 -32.18
CA THR A 384 10.84 -16.04 -31.37
C THR A 384 10.11 -17.26 -31.89
N ASP A 385 10.85 -18.36 -32.01
CA ASP A 385 10.33 -19.66 -32.43
C ASP A 385 10.02 -20.51 -31.19
N TYR A 386 8.94 -21.28 -31.23
CA TYR A 386 8.47 -22.13 -30.12
C TYR A 386 8.27 -23.58 -30.58
N SER A 387 8.45 -24.51 -29.65
CA SER A 387 8.18 -25.94 -29.88
C SER A 387 7.05 -26.40 -28.97
N LEU A 388 6.15 -27.19 -29.55
CA LEU A 388 5.05 -27.84 -28.83
C LEU A 388 5.40 -29.32 -28.67
N TRP A 389 5.45 -29.75 -27.41
CA TRP A 389 5.73 -31.12 -27.01
C TRP A 389 4.46 -31.80 -26.59
N ASP A 390 4.30 -33.05 -27.04
CA ASP A 390 3.16 -33.90 -26.72
C ASP A 390 3.64 -35.31 -26.40
N MET A 391 2.86 -36.05 -25.62
CA MET A 391 3.21 -37.40 -25.18
C MET A 391 2.91 -38.42 -26.28
N ASP A 392 3.88 -39.27 -26.61
CA ASP A 392 3.60 -40.50 -27.35
C ASP A 392 2.87 -41.50 -26.43
N PRO A 393 1.62 -41.92 -26.74
CA PRO A 393 0.86 -42.79 -25.85
C PRO A 393 1.51 -44.15 -25.63
N ALA A 394 2.23 -44.66 -26.62
CA ALA A 394 2.87 -45.98 -26.56
C ALA A 394 4.07 -45.99 -25.61
N SER A 395 5.01 -45.05 -25.80
CA SER A 395 6.23 -44.96 -24.98
C SER A 395 6.04 -44.20 -23.67
N GLY A 396 5.11 -43.25 -23.62
CA GLY A 396 4.99 -42.25 -22.55
C GLY A 396 6.00 -41.12 -22.64
N GLU A 397 6.78 -41.03 -23.71
CA GLU A 397 7.81 -39.99 -23.89
C GLU A 397 7.24 -38.75 -24.55
N PHE A 398 7.69 -37.59 -24.10
CA PHE A 398 7.36 -36.32 -24.73
C PHE A 398 8.26 -36.08 -25.93
N GLN A 399 7.66 -35.63 -27.03
CA GLN A 399 8.35 -35.35 -28.29
C GLN A 399 7.78 -34.10 -28.95
N ILE A 400 8.59 -33.41 -29.75
CA ILE A 400 8.13 -32.25 -30.50
C ILE A 400 7.16 -32.73 -31.59
N VAL A 401 5.92 -32.27 -31.52
CA VAL A 401 4.88 -32.54 -32.52
C VAL A 401 4.65 -31.36 -33.44
N ALA A 402 4.94 -30.14 -32.99
CA ALA A 402 4.82 -28.94 -33.81
C ALA A 402 5.90 -27.91 -33.49
N ASN A 403 6.33 -27.18 -34.51
CA ASN A 403 7.23 -26.03 -34.38
C ASN A 403 6.54 -24.79 -34.93
N TYR A 404 6.55 -23.72 -34.14
CA TYR A 404 6.11 -22.40 -34.54
C TYR A 404 7.31 -21.56 -34.96
N ASN A 405 7.20 -20.97 -36.15
CA ASN A 405 8.19 -20.02 -36.63
C ASN A 405 7.66 -18.59 -36.47
N GLY A 406 8.27 -17.78 -35.61
CA GLY A 406 7.87 -16.43 -35.28
C GLY A 406 7.96 -15.46 -36.46
N THR A 407 8.92 -15.68 -37.36
CA THR A 407 9.09 -14.83 -38.56
C THR A 407 7.96 -15.01 -39.56
N THR A 408 7.56 -16.26 -39.83
CA THR A 408 6.48 -16.57 -40.79
C THR A 408 5.10 -16.64 -40.14
N LYS A 409 5.05 -16.65 -38.79
CA LYS A 409 3.85 -16.79 -37.95
C LYS A 409 3.04 -18.03 -38.29
N LYS A 410 3.72 -19.15 -38.58
CA LYS A 410 3.07 -20.42 -38.95
C LYS A 410 3.52 -21.55 -38.04
N ILE A 411 2.54 -22.37 -37.65
CA ILE A 411 2.77 -23.64 -36.94
C ILE A 411 2.94 -24.75 -37.98
N LYS A 412 4.09 -25.44 -37.96
CA LYS A 412 4.40 -26.59 -38.80
C LYS A 412 4.41 -27.86 -37.94
N ILE A 413 3.59 -28.82 -38.30
CA ILE A 413 3.60 -30.15 -37.68
C ILE A 413 4.85 -30.91 -38.15
N VAL A 414 5.48 -31.64 -37.23
CA VAL A 414 6.63 -32.48 -37.54
C VAL A 414 6.15 -33.67 -38.39
N PRO A 415 6.76 -33.95 -39.56
CA PRO A 415 6.31 -35.03 -40.43
C PRO A 415 6.25 -36.39 -39.70
N GLY A 416 5.12 -37.09 -39.82
CA GLY A 416 4.90 -38.40 -39.18
C GLY A 416 4.59 -38.32 -37.68
N LYS A 417 4.34 -37.13 -37.14
CA LYS A 417 3.83 -36.90 -35.78
C LYS A 417 2.49 -36.19 -35.87
N ASP A 418 1.52 -36.64 -35.09
CA ASP A 418 0.23 -36.00 -34.91
C ASP A 418 0.04 -35.67 -33.43
N ILE A 419 -0.84 -34.71 -33.14
CA ILE A 419 -1.20 -34.34 -31.77
C ILE A 419 -2.24 -35.34 -31.28
N ASP A 420 -1.96 -35.98 -30.14
CA ASP A 420 -2.88 -36.95 -29.53
C ASP A 420 -3.87 -36.22 -28.63
N TRP A 421 -5.17 -36.39 -28.92
CA TRP A 421 -6.23 -35.82 -28.10
C TRP A 421 -6.89 -36.93 -27.30
N PRO A 422 -6.92 -36.86 -25.96
CA PRO A 422 -7.70 -37.79 -25.17
C PRO A 422 -9.16 -37.78 -25.65
N GLY A 423 -9.74 -38.95 -25.91
CA GLY A 423 -11.10 -39.05 -26.47
C GLY A 423 -11.20 -38.91 -28.00
N ASN A 424 -10.09 -38.81 -28.73
CA ASN A 424 -10.01 -38.74 -30.20
C ASN A 424 -10.71 -37.52 -30.83
N THR A 425 -10.97 -36.47 -30.05
CA THR A 425 -11.58 -35.22 -30.55
C THR A 425 -10.90 -34.01 -29.96
N ILE A 426 -10.74 -32.95 -30.76
CA ILE A 426 -10.20 -31.68 -30.28
C ILE A 426 -11.17 -31.10 -29.23
N PRO A 427 -10.69 -30.76 -28.01
CA PRO A 427 -11.51 -30.16 -26.97
C PRO A 427 -12.16 -28.86 -27.44
N ARG A 428 -13.40 -28.61 -27.05
CA ARG A 428 -14.08 -27.32 -27.28
C ARG A 428 -13.67 -26.34 -26.19
N ASP A 429 -13.51 -25.07 -26.56
CA ASP A 429 -13.21 -23.99 -25.63
C ASP A 429 -14.37 -23.68 -24.66
N VAL A 430 -15.61 -23.94 -25.08
CA VAL A 430 -16.81 -23.88 -24.25
C VAL A 430 -17.53 -25.25 -24.25
N PRO A 431 -17.96 -25.76 -23.07
CA PRO A 431 -18.77 -26.96 -22.97
C PRO A 431 -20.07 -26.84 -23.79
N PHE A 432 -20.59 -27.97 -24.27
CA PHE A 432 -21.82 -27.98 -25.09
C PHE A 432 -23.02 -27.28 -24.42
N CYS A 433 -23.20 -27.43 -23.10
CA CYS A 433 -24.27 -26.79 -22.35
C CYS A 433 -23.91 -25.37 -21.84
N GLY A 434 -22.71 -24.86 -22.11
CA GLY A 434 -22.16 -23.66 -21.47
C GLY A 434 -21.65 -23.95 -20.05
N PHE A 435 -20.78 -23.08 -19.53
CA PHE A 435 -20.21 -23.24 -18.17
C PHE A 435 -21.26 -23.14 -17.06
N GLU A 436 -22.33 -22.37 -17.27
CA GLU A 436 -23.45 -22.19 -16.33
C GLU A 436 -24.74 -22.94 -16.75
N ASN A 437 -24.64 -23.95 -17.62
CA ASN A 437 -25.81 -24.62 -18.22
C ASN A 437 -26.78 -23.67 -18.93
N SER A 438 -26.27 -22.58 -19.52
CA SER A 438 -27.07 -21.56 -20.20
C SER A 438 -27.71 -22.01 -21.51
N ASN A 439 -27.39 -23.21 -22.00
CA ASN A 439 -28.00 -23.77 -23.20
C ASN A 439 -29.42 -24.32 -22.91
N PRO A 440 -30.48 -23.73 -23.48
CA PRO A 440 -31.88 -24.12 -23.20
C PRO A 440 -32.23 -25.56 -23.62
N ILE A 441 -31.40 -26.21 -24.45
CA ILE A 441 -31.58 -27.62 -24.85
C ILE A 441 -31.23 -28.58 -23.69
N CYS A 442 -30.36 -28.18 -22.77
CA CYS A 442 -29.92 -28.99 -21.63
C CYS A 442 -30.90 -28.91 -20.43
N HIS A 443 -31.87 -27.99 -20.44
CA HIS A 443 -32.93 -27.92 -19.43
C HIS A 443 -34.09 -28.87 -19.74
N LYS A 444 -33.90 -30.18 -19.51
CA LYS A 444 -35.01 -31.13 -19.36
C LYS A 444 -35.07 -31.64 -17.93
N ALA A 445 -35.86 -30.98 -17.10
CA ALA A 445 -36.21 -31.48 -15.77
C ALA A 445 -37.58 -32.19 -15.84
N SER A 446 -37.60 -33.50 -15.61
CA SER A 446 -38.81 -34.22 -15.22
C SER A 446 -38.72 -34.50 -13.72
N PHE A 447 -39.34 -33.65 -12.91
CA PHE A 447 -39.39 -33.84 -11.46
C PHE A 447 -40.31 -35.01 -11.09
N SER A 448 -39.90 -35.81 -10.12
CA SER A 448 -40.64 -36.95 -9.58
C SER A 448 -41.44 -36.57 -8.32
N LEU A 449 -42.45 -37.38 -7.98
CA LEU A 449 -43.42 -37.12 -6.91
C LEU A 449 -42.82 -36.92 -5.50
N LEU A 450 -41.57 -37.37 -5.28
CA LEU A 450 -40.84 -37.17 -4.02
C LEU A 450 -40.34 -35.72 -3.86
N GLU A 451 -40.06 -35.04 -4.96
CA GLU A 451 -39.55 -33.65 -4.98
C GLU A 451 -40.65 -32.64 -4.69
N ILE A 452 -41.91 -32.95 -5.01
CA ILE A 452 -43.09 -32.12 -4.68
C ILE A 452 -43.33 -32.10 -3.16
N LEU A 453 -43.10 -33.23 -2.47
CA LEU A 453 -43.18 -33.33 -1.02
C LEU A 453 -42.01 -32.63 -0.31
N SER A 454 -40.80 -32.72 -0.89
CA SER A 454 -39.64 -31.95 -0.42
C SER A 454 -39.86 -30.45 -0.58
N LEU A 455 -40.42 -30.01 -1.71
CA LEU A 455 -40.68 -28.59 -2.01
C LEU A 455 -41.61 -27.94 -0.99
N ALA A 456 -42.66 -28.66 -0.57
CA ALA A 456 -43.61 -28.18 0.42
C ALA A 456 -42.96 -28.02 1.81
N MET A 457 -42.10 -28.94 2.22
CA MET A 457 -41.37 -28.86 3.48
C MET A 457 -40.29 -27.77 3.45
N THR A 458 -39.59 -27.60 2.33
CA THR A 458 -38.63 -26.50 2.14
C THR A 458 -39.32 -25.14 2.08
N LEU A 459 -40.54 -25.06 1.55
CA LEU A 459 -41.31 -23.82 1.53
C LEU A 459 -41.68 -23.39 2.96
N VAL A 460 -42.15 -24.32 3.79
CA VAL A 460 -42.45 -24.05 5.20
C VAL A 460 -41.19 -23.64 5.97
N LEU A 461 -40.07 -24.35 5.77
CA LEU A 461 -38.79 -24.00 6.39
C LEU A 461 -38.28 -22.62 5.92
N SER A 462 -38.43 -22.30 4.64
CA SER A 462 -38.04 -21.01 4.08
C SER A 462 -38.86 -19.87 4.67
N ILE A 463 -40.16 -20.05 4.90
CA ILE A 463 -41.01 -19.04 5.55
C ILE A 463 -40.54 -18.79 6.99
N VAL A 464 -40.15 -19.83 7.72
CA VAL A 464 -39.61 -19.70 9.08
C VAL A 464 -38.26 -19.00 9.08
N ILE A 465 -37.36 -19.35 8.14
CA ILE A 465 -36.05 -18.70 8.00
C ILE A 465 -36.21 -17.24 7.58
N ILE A 466 -37.13 -16.93 6.67
CA ILE A 466 -37.44 -15.56 6.24
C ILE A 466 -38.00 -14.75 7.41
N ALA A 467 -38.95 -15.30 8.18
CA ALA A 467 -39.47 -14.65 9.38
C ALA A 467 -38.38 -14.43 10.44
N ALA A 468 -37.54 -15.42 10.71
CA ALA A 468 -36.40 -15.31 11.61
C ALA A 468 -35.37 -14.28 11.10
N PHE A 469 -35.13 -14.21 9.79
CA PHE A 469 -34.28 -13.20 9.17
C PHE A 469 -34.86 -11.80 9.31
N PHE A 470 -36.18 -11.62 9.13
CA PHE A 470 -36.83 -10.33 9.35
C PHE A 470 -36.81 -9.92 10.83
N VAL A 471 -37.00 -10.86 11.75
CA VAL A 471 -36.86 -10.62 13.19
C VAL A 471 -35.40 -10.27 13.54
N TYR A 472 -34.42 -11.02 13.03
CA TYR A 472 -33.01 -10.73 13.20
C TYR A 472 -32.62 -9.37 12.61
N ARG A 473 -33.09 -9.04 11.40
CA ARG A 473 -32.85 -7.75 10.75
C ARG A 473 -33.49 -6.62 11.56
N LYS A 474 -34.68 -6.83 12.12
CA LYS A 474 -35.33 -5.87 13.03
C LYS A 474 -34.54 -5.70 14.33
N MET A 475 -34.09 -6.79 14.95
CA MET A 475 -33.26 -6.74 16.17
C MET A 475 -31.90 -6.09 15.91
N LYS A 476 -31.25 -6.39 14.77
CA LYS A 476 -30.00 -5.75 14.36
C LYS A 476 -30.19 -4.26 14.10
N LEU A 477 -31.28 -3.88 13.43
CA LEU A 477 -31.61 -2.48 13.19
C LEU A 477 -31.86 -1.74 14.52
N GLU A 478 -32.56 -2.34 15.48
CA GLU A 478 -32.77 -1.77 16.81
C GLU A 478 -31.47 -1.68 17.62
N LYS A 479 -30.59 -2.68 17.52
CA LYS A 479 -29.25 -2.64 18.13
C LYS A 479 -28.38 -1.53 17.55
N GLU A 480 -28.43 -1.30 16.24
CA GLU A 480 -27.73 -0.19 15.58
C GLU A 480 -28.32 1.17 15.97
N LEU A 481 -29.66 1.28 16.10
CA LEU A 481 -30.33 2.51 16.53
C LEU A 481 -30.01 2.85 18.00
N ALA A 482 -29.87 1.83 18.85
CA ALA A 482 -29.48 1.96 20.25
C ALA A 482 -27.99 2.28 20.45
N SER A 483 -27.16 2.17 19.41
CA SER A 483 -25.71 2.31 19.56
C SER A 483 -25.20 3.73 19.84
N GLU A 484 -26.06 4.76 19.85
CA GLU A 484 -25.74 6.19 20.17
C GLU A 484 -24.43 6.74 19.56
N LEU A 485 -23.87 6.12 18.52
CA LEU A 485 -22.55 6.45 17.95
C LEU A 485 -22.44 7.85 17.33
N TRP A 486 -23.58 8.52 17.11
CA TRP A 486 -23.66 9.93 16.66
C TRP A 486 -23.52 10.93 17.81
N ARG A 487 -23.67 10.46 19.06
CA ARG A 487 -23.70 11.31 20.25
C ARG A 487 -22.28 11.71 20.64
N ILE A 488 -22.08 13.01 20.79
CA ILE A 488 -20.82 13.59 21.24
C ILE A 488 -21.09 14.20 22.61
N ARG A 489 -20.23 13.88 23.59
CA ARG A 489 -20.28 14.50 24.92
C ARG A 489 -19.61 15.86 24.84
N TRP A 490 -20.17 16.84 25.55
CA TRP A 490 -19.59 18.20 25.57
C TRP A 490 -18.12 18.23 26.03
N GLU A 491 -17.73 17.33 26.93
CA GLU A 491 -16.35 17.20 27.44
C GLU A 491 -15.31 16.88 26.35
N ASP A 492 -15.73 16.17 25.31
CA ASP A 492 -14.85 15.76 24.20
C ASP A 492 -14.65 16.90 23.18
N VAL A 493 -15.40 18.01 23.33
CA VAL A 493 -15.37 19.19 22.46
C VAL A 493 -14.56 20.29 23.14
N GLN A 494 -13.31 20.46 22.70
CA GLN A 494 -12.44 21.51 23.22
C GLN A 494 -12.71 22.83 22.49
N SER A 495 -13.18 23.85 23.22
CA SER A 495 -13.30 25.22 22.71
C SER A 495 -11.92 25.78 22.38
N SER A 496 -11.75 26.42 21.23
CA SER A 496 -10.51 27.10 20.89
C SER A 496 -10.16 28.16 21.95
N ASN A 497 -8.88 28.26 22.33
CA ASN A 497 -8.37 29.19 23.37
C ASN A 497 -8.62 30.69 23.07
N LEU A 498 -9.21 31.02 21.93
CA LEU A 498 -9.52 32.38 21.50
C LEU A 498 -10.62 33.04 22.37
N GLU A 499 -11.62 32.27 22.82
CA GLU A 499 -12.71 32.80 23.67
C GLU A 499 -12.25 33.13 25.11
N LYS A 500 -11.21 32.46 25.63
CA LYS A 500 -10.64 32.77 26.96
C LYS A 500 -9.84 34.08 26.96
N ASN A 501 -9.16 34.41 25.86
CA ASN A 501 -8.39 35.66 25.73
C ASN A 501 -9.29 36.88 25.47
N LEU A 502 -10.42 36.72 24.75
CA LEU A 502 -11.35 37.82 24.46
C LEU A 502 -12.16 38.31 25.68
N ARG A 503 -12.39 37.47 26.70
CA ARG A 503 -13.02 37.92 27.96
C ARG A 503 -12.11 38.79 28.84
N SER A 504 -10.81 38.81 28.53
CA SER A 504 -9.80 39.60 29.25
C SER A 504 -9.61 41.03 28.69
N MET A 505 -10.21 41.37 27.54
CA MET A 505 -10.12 42.72 26.96
C MET A 505 -11.47 43.42 27.03
N GLY A 506 -11.54 44.43 27.91
CA GLY A 506 -12.75 45.19 28.19
C GLY A 506 -13.32 45.98 27.00
N SER A 507 -14.66 46.04 26.99
CA SER A 507 -15.50 47.17 26.60
C SER A 507 -15.02 48.10 25.47
N LYS A 508 -15.41 47.81 24.21
CA LYS A 508 -15.89 48.81 23.23
C LYS A 508 -16.47 48.30 21.89
N LEU A 509 -16.71 47.00 21.70
CA LEU A 509 -17.20 46.43 20.42
C LEU A 509 -18.51 45.63 20.54
N THR A 510 -19.35 45.97 21.52
CA THR A 510 -20.65 45.32 21.75
C THR A 510 -21.79 46.17 21.21
N LEU A 511 -22.14 46.05 19.92
CA LEU A 511 -23.49 46.43 19.44
C LEU A 511 -23.95 45.83 18.09
N SER A 512 -23.14 45.12 17.29
CA SER A 512 -23.63 44.50 16.04
C SER A 512 -23.76 42.96 16.04
N LEU A 513 -23.25 42.27 17.06
CA LEU A 513 -23.08 40.80 17.03
C LEU A 513 -24.26 39.97 17.58
N ARG A 514 -25.44 40.57 17.79
CA ARG A 514 -26.60 39.83 18.32
C ARG A 514 -27.47 39.14 17.26
N GLY A 515 -27.13 39.25 15.97
CA GLY A 515 -28.04 38.88 14.87
C GLY A 515 -27.59 37.78 13.89
N SER A 516 -26.29 37.43 13.79
CA SER A 516 -25.79 36.45 12.81
C SER A 516 -24.87 35.41 13.44
N ASN A 517 -25.17 34.12 13.21
CA ASN A 517 -24.31 32.99 13.61
C ASN A 517 -23.04 32.85 12.73
N TYR A 518 -22.82 33.79 11.81
CA TYR A 518 -21.67 33.88 10.92
C TYR A 518 -21.14 35.32 11.02
N GLY A 519 -19.95 35.45 11.58
CA GLY A 519 -19.23 36.71 11.71
C GLY A 519 -17.75 36.39 11.72
N SER A 520 -16.97 37.05 10.85
CA SER A 520 -15.54 36.80 10.71
C SER A 520 -14.76 37.35 11.91
N LEU A 521 -13.99 36.49 12.58
CA LEU A 521 -13.03 36.90 13.62
C LEU A 521 -11.63 36.90 13.00
N LEU A 522 -10.97 38.07 13.01
CA LEU A 522 -9.56 38.22 12.66
C LEU A 522 -8.69 37.76 13.84
N THR A 523 -7.79 36.80 13.61
CA THR A 523 -6.73 36.47 14.57
C THR A 523 -5.72 37.61 14.67
N THR A 524 -5.19 37.88 15.86
CA THR A 524 -4.17 38.92 16.14
C THR A 524 -2.86 38.76 15.35
N GLU A 525 -2.64 37.61 14.70
CA GLU A 525 -1.46 37.31 13.88
C GLU A 525 -1.74 37.22 12.37
N GLY A 526 -2.90 37.70 11.89
CA GLY A 526 -3.14 37.90 10.45
C GLY A 526 -3.14 36.65 9.56
N GLN A 527 -3.02 35.43 10.10
CA GLN A 527 -2.86 34.21 9.29
C GLN A 527 -4.14 33.38 9.10
N PHE A 528 -5.21 33.56 9.89
CA PHE A 528 -6.45 32.79 9.71
C PHE A 528 -7.72 33.62 9.97
N GLN A 529 -8.61 33.70 8.97
CA GLN A 529 -9.94 34.28 9.13
C GLN A 529 -10.92 33.16 9.51
N VAL A 530 -11.54 33.25 10.68
CA VAL A 530 -12.50 32.24 11.16
C VAL A 530 -13.90 32.66 10.76
N TYR A 531 -14.50 31.94 9.81
CA TYR A 531 -15.82 32.25 9.22
C TYR A 531 -17.03 31.66 9.98
N ALA A 532 -16.80 30.69 10.88
CA ALA A 532 -17.85 30.04 11.67
C ALA A 532 -17.33 29.67 13.06
N LYS A 533 -18.22 29.39 14.02
CA LYS A 533 -17.79 28.94 15.35
C LYS A 533 -17.14 27.56 15.26
N THR A 534 -15.87 27.45 15.65
CA THR A 534 -15.07 26.24 15.56
C THR A 534 -14.80 25.61 16.92
N ALA A 535 -14.60 24.30 16.94
CA ALA A 535 -14.13 23.54 18.09
C ALA A 535 -13.11 22.47 17.65
N TYR A 536 -12.35 21.92 18.60
CA TYR A 536 -11.51 20.75 18.36
C TYR A 536 -12.20 19.51 18.90
N PHE A 537 -12.37 18.51 18.04
CA PHE A 537 -12.89 17.20 18.41
C PHE A 537 -11.89 16.12 17.98
N LYS A 538 -11.36 15.36 18.96
CA LYS A 538 -10.32 14.33 18.73
C LYS A 538 -9.12 14.83 17.91
N GLY A 539 -8.71 16.07 18.11
CA GLY A 539 -7.58 16.70 17.40
C GLY A 539 -7.92 17.38 16.06
N ASN A 540 -9.14 17.21 15.54
CA ASN A 540 -9.57 17.83 14.28
C ASN A 540 -10.42 19.08 14.52
N ILE A 541 -10.26 20.11 13.67
CA ILE A 541 -11.09 21.32 13.69
C ILE A 541 -12.46 20.98 13.07
N VAL A 542 -13.53 21.30 13.80
CA VAL A 542 -14.91 21.04 13.39
C VAL A 542 -15.75 22.31 13.49
N ALA A 543 -16.74 22.43 12.62
CA ALA A 543 -17.72 23.51 12.66
C ALA A 543 -18.81 23.15 13.68
N MET A 544 -19.12 24.08 14.59
CA MET A 544 -20.08 23.87 15.67
C MET A 544 -21.25 24.84 15.54
N LYS A 545 -22.47 24.30 15.46
CA LYS A 545 -23.71 25.08 15.36
C LYS A 545 -24.63 24.79 16.54
N TYR A 546 -24.92 25.80 17.35
CA TYR A 546 -25.84 25.67 18.48
C TYR A 546 -27.30 25.59 18.00
N VAL A 547 -28.07 24.74 18.68
CA VAL A 547 -29.52 24.64 18.49
C VAL A 547 -30.19 25.32 19.67
N ASN A 548 -31.05 26.31 19.38
CA ASN A 548 -31.74 27.09 20.41
C ASN A 548 -32.95 26.32 20.98
N ARG A 549 -32.68 25.23 21.70
CA ARG A 549 -33.68 24.43 22.43
C ARG A 549 -33.21 24.18 23.87
N LYS A 550 -34.14 24.26 24.82
CA LYS A 550 -33.85 23.98 26.25
C LYS A 550 -33.61 22.49 26.51
N ARG A 551 -34.28 21.62 25.76
CA ARG A 551 -34.18 20.15 25.82
C ARG A 551 -34.65 19.57 24.49
N ILE A 552 -34.03 18.46 24.07
CA ILE A 552 -34.48 17.67 22.91
C ILE A 552 -34.83 16.27 23.43
N ASP A 553 -36.07 15.85 23.22
CA ASP A 553 -36.48 14.47 23.50
C ASP A 553 -36.19 13.62 22.26
N LEU A 554 -35.43 12.53 22.44
CA LEU A 554 -35.04 11.62 21.36
C LEU A 554 -36.21 10.74 20.94
N THR A 555 -37.02 11.23 20.01
CA THR A 555 -38.05 10.41 19.35
C THR A 555 -37.43 9.48 18.30
N ARG A 556 -38.14 8.41 17.96
CA ARG A 556 -37.70 7.46 16.93
C ARG A 556 -37.44 8.13 15.57
N THR A 557 -38.18 9.18 15.23
CA THR A 557 -38.00 9.95 13.99
C THR A 557 -36.67 10.71 13.98
N ILE A 558 -36.32 11.38 15.09
CA ILE A 558 -35.06 12.12 15.24
C ILE A 558 -33.85 11.17 15.18
N LEU A 559 -33.93 10.00 15.83
CA LEU A 559 -32.86 9.00 15.77
C LEU A 559 -32.63 8.46 14.34
N PHE A 560 -33.70 8.34 13.57
CA PHE A 560 -33.63 7.92 12.17
C PHE A 560 -33.01 9.01 11.28
N GLU A 561 -33.39 10.28 11.48
CA GLU A 561 -32.75 11.43 10.81
C GLU A 561 -31.24 11.50 11.13
N LEU A 562 -30.85 11.36 12.40
CA LEU A 562 -29.44 11.36 12.83
C LEU A 562 -28.64 10.19 12.23
N LYS A 563 -29.24 9.00 12.15
CA LYS A 563 -28.64 7.84 11.49
C LYS A 563 -28.40 8.13 10.01
N HIS A 564 -29.42 8.60 9.29
CA HIS A 564 -29.31 8.92 7.87
C HIS A 564 -28.26 9.98 7.59
N MET A 565 -28.19 11.03 8.40
CA MET A 565 -27.18 12.07 8.26
C MET A 565 -25.75 11.55 8.39
N ARG A 566 -25.53 10.57 9.26
CA ARG A 566 -24.21 9.94 9.43
C ARG A 566 -23.86 9.01 8.28
N ASP A 567 -24.86 8.28 7.77
CA ASP A 567 -24.66 7.28 6.72
C ASP A 567 -24.51 7.94 5.32
N VAL A 568 -24.99 9.18 5.16
CA VAL A 568 -24.80 9.98 3.94
C VAL A 568 -23.36 10.49 3.84
N GLN A 569 -22.68 10.11 2.75
CA GLN A 569 -21.33 10.58 2.41
C GLN A 569 -21.27 10.99 0.94
N ASN A 570 -20.81 12.21 0.67
CA ASN A 570 -20.59 12.72 -0.68
C ASN A 570 -19.51 13.80 -0.68
N LYS A 571 -18.74 13.93 -1.76
CA LYS A 571 -17.69 14.95 -1.90
C LYS A 571 -18.22 16.40 -1.85
N HIS A 572 -19.46 16.63 -2.29
CA HIS A 572 -20.11 17.94 -2.38
C HIS A 572 -21.15 18.18 -1.27
N LEU A 573 -21.17 17.37 -0.21
CA LEU A 573 -21.96 17.58 0.99
C LEU A 573 -21.04 17.65 2.21
N THR A 574 -21.36 18.47 3.20
CA THR A 574 -20.57 18.48 4.44
C THR A 574 -20.77 17.20 5.24
N ARG A 575 -19.67 16.57 5.68
CA ARG A 575 -19.74 15.38 6.51
C ARG A 575 -20.29 15.71 7.91
N PHE A 576 -21.34 14.98 8.31
CA PHE A 576 -21.87 15.00 9.67
C PHE A 576 -20.97 14.20 10.61
N ILE A 577 -20.48 14.83 11.68
CA ILE A 577 -19.59 14.20 12.66
C ILE A 577 -20.40 13.69 13.85
N GLY A 578 -21.35 14.48 14.32
CA GLY A 578 -22.25 14.10 15.41
C GLY A 578 -23.03 15.27 15.99
N ALA A 579 -23.77 15.00 17.05
CA ALA A 579 -24.54 16.00 17.78
C ALA A 579 -24.33 15.87 19.29
N CYS A 580 -24.22 17.01 19.97
CA CYS A 580 -24.25 17.13 21.42
C CYS A 580 -25.67 17.51 21.84
N ILE A 581 -26.24 16.75 22.78
CA ILE A 581 -27.59 16.95 23.32
C ILE A 581 -27.59 17.33 24.80
N ASP A 582 -26.41 17.55 25.39
CA ASP A 582 -26.24 17.82 26.81
C ASP A 582 -26.65 19.27 27.13
N PRO A 583 -27.74 19.52 27.89
CA PRO A 583 -28.18 20.88 28.22
C PRO A 583 -27.15 21.56 29.14
N PRO A 584 -26.83 22.87 28.96
CA PRO A 584 -27.40 23.85 28.02
C PRO A 584 -26.72 23.89 26.64
N ASN A 585 -25.74 23.03 26.37
CA ASN A 585 -24.88 23.09 25.18
C ASN A 585 -25.33 22.12 24.08
N ILE A 586 -26.53 22.35 23.53
CA ILE A 586 -27.03 21.54 22.42
C ILE A 586 -26.44 22.07 21.10
N CYS A 587 -25.63 21.26 20.41
CA CYS A 587 -24.99 21.65 19.16
C CYS A 587 -24.82 20.51 18.15
N ILE A 588 -24.71 20.88 16.88
CA ILE A 588 -24.39 20.00 15.76
C ILE A 588 -22.95 20.24 15.34
N LEU A 589 -22.21 19.16 15.10
CA LEU A 589 -20.81 19.18 14.69
C LEU A 589 -20.69 18.62 13.26
N THR A 590 -20.17 19.43 12.36
CA THR A 590 -19.88 19.06 10.96
C THR A 590 -18.42 19.36 10.63
N GLU A 591 -17.93 18.85 9.50
CA GLU A 591 -16.61 19.24 9.02
C GLU A 591 -16.49 20.75 8.81
N TYR A 592 -15.30 21.30 9.10
CA TYR A 592 -15.02 22.73 8.93
C TYR A 592 -14.42 23.01 7.55
N CYS A 593 -15.01 23.97 6.84
CA CYS A 593 -14.55 24.43 5.54
C CYS A 593 -13.79 25.76 5.71
N THR A 594 -12.50 25.77 5.38
CA THR A 594 -11.57 26.86 5.74
C THR A 594 -11.74 28.14 4.92
N ARG A 595 -12.41 28.09 3.75
CA ARG A 595 -12.59 29.26 2.88
C ARG A 595 -13.91 30.01 3.12
N GLY A 596 -14.69 29.57 4.11
CA GLY A 596 -15.97 30.19 4.43
C GLY A 596 -17.10 29.75 3.50
N SER A 597 -18.19 30.52 3.51
CA SER A 597 -19.33 30.30 2.64
C SER A 597 -19.12 30.94 1.26
N LEU A 598 -19.92 30.52 0.28
CA LEU A 598 -19.95 31.11 -1.04
C LEU A 598 -20.31 32.61 -0.95
N GLN A 599 -21.20 32.97 -0.02
CA GLN A 599 -21.52 34.37 0.24
C GLN A 599 -20.29 35.17 0.65
N ASP A 600 -19.46 34.64 1.58
CA ASP A 600 -18.22 35.30 2.02
C ASP A 600 -17.21 35.47 0.86
N ILE A 601 -17.16 34.50 -0.06
CA ILE A 601 -16.27 34.54 -1.24
C ILE A 601 -16.75 35.58 -2.27
N LEU A 602 -18.06 35.67 -2.49
CA LEU A 602 -18.65 36.62 -3.44
C LEU A 602 -18.51 38.06 -2.95
N GLU A 603 -18.74 38.32 -1.65
CA GLU A 603 -18.61 39.65 -1.03
C GLU A 603 -17.15 40.13 -0.92
N ASN A 604 -16.17 39.23 -1.01
CA ASN A 604 -14.76 39.59 -0.86
C ASN A 604 -14.12 40.01 -2.20
N ASP A 605 -14.10 41.32 -2.49
CA ASP A 605 -13.53 41.91 -3.71
C ASP A 605 -12.07 41.53 -4.03
N SER A 606 -11.28 41.13 -3.03
CA SER A 606 -9.87 40.73 -3.23
C SER A 606 -9.71 39.43 -4.01
N ILE A 607 -10.74 38.58 -4.03
CA ILE A 607 -10.73 37.31 -4.78
C ILE A 607 -11.13 37.60 -6.23
N THR A 608 -10.25 37.31 -7.18
CA THR A 608 -10.57 37.43 -8.61
C THR A 608 -11.25 36.15 -9.09
N LEU A 609 -12.57 36.21 -9.26
CA LEU A 609 -13.38 35.08 -9.73
C LEU A 609 -13.53 35.18 -11.25
N ASP A 610 -12.73 34.45 -12.02
CA ASP A 610 -12.94 34.30 -13.45
C ASP A 610 -14.17 33.43 -13.75
N TRP A 611 -14.63 33.42 -14.99
CA TRP A 611 -15.84 32.67 -15.36
C TRP A 611 -15.66 31.15 -15.19
N MET A 612 -14.44 30.64 -15.38
CA MET A 612 -14.14 29.21 -15.22
C MET A 612 -14.31 28.76 -13.76
N PHE A 613 -13.84 29.57 -12.82
CA PHE A 613 -13.98 29.32 -11.40
C PHE A 613 -15.43 29.48 -10.93
N ARG A 614 -16.17 30.45 -11.46
CA ARG A 614 -17.63 30.56 -11.23
C ARG A 614 -18.39 29.34 -11.72
N TYR A 615 -18.01 28.81 -12.89
CA TYR A 615 -18.59 27.58 -13.43
C TYR A 615 -18.28 26.36 -12.56
N SER A 616 -17.06 26.22 -12.02
CA SER A 616 -16.72 25.09 -11.15
C SER A 616 -17.57 25.09 -9.88
N LEU A 617 -17.73 26.24 -9.22
CA LEU A 617 -18.60 26.39 -8.05
C LEU A 617 -20.06 26.05 -8.38
N THR A 618 -20.57 26.52 -9.53
CA THR A 618 -21.92 26.22 -9.99
C THR A 618 -22.13 24.72 -10.23
N ASN A 619 -21.17 24.07 -10.87
CA ASN A 619 -21.21 22.64 -11.17
C ASN A 619 -21.14 21.79 -9.89
N ASP A 620 -20.38 22.21 -8.90
CA ASP A 620 -20.28 21.53 -7.60
C ASP A 620 -21.60 21.60 -6.81
N ILE A 621 -22.29 22.75 -6.82
CA ILE A 621 -23.65 22.87 -6.25
C ILE A 621 -24.59 21.87 -6.93
N VAL A 622 -24.57 21.80 -8.27
CA VAL A 622 -25.44 20.90 -9.04
C VAL A 622 -25.16 19.43 -8.71
N LYS A 623 -23.89 19.03 -8.59
CA LYS A 623 -23.52 17.65 -8.19
C LYS A 623 -23.99 17.33 -6.77
N GLY A 624 -23.83 18.26 -5.82
CA GLY A 624 -24.28 18.09 -4.43
C GLY A 624 -25.80 17.95 -4.33
N MET A 625 -26.55 18.82 -5.00
CA MET A 625 -28.01 18.79 -5.00
C MET A 625 -28.59 17.58 -5.74
N LEU A 626 -27.97 17.16 -6.85
CA LEU A 626 -28.36 15.94 -7.56
C LEU A 626 -28.21 14.69 -6.67
N PHE A 627 -27.15 14.63 -5.87
CA PHE A 627 -26.97 13.56 -4.91
C PHE A 627 -28.02 13.63 -3.79
N LEU A 628 -28.26 14.83 -3.23
CA LEU A 628 -29.23 15.03 -2.16
C LEU A 628 -30.66 14.65 -2.58
N HIS A 629 -31.09 15.05 -3.78
CA HIS A 629 -32.42 14.75 -4.33
C HIS A 629 -32.64 13.26 -4.59
N ASN A 630 -31.58 12.51 -4.87
CA ASN A 630 -31.62 11.05 -5.04
C ASN A 630 -31.38 10.29 -3.71
N SER A 631 -31.09 11.00 -2.62
CA SER A 631 -30.86 10.41 -1.30
C SER A 631 -32.16 10.30 -0.48
N VAL A 632 -32.09 9.60 0.65
CA VAL A 632 -33.22 9.44 1.58
C VAL A 632 -33.71 10.80 2.14
N ILE A 633 -32.85 11.83 2.15
CA ILE A 633 -33.19 13.19 2.60
C ILE A 633 -34.10 13.91 1.60
N SER A 634 -34.06 13.51 0.31
CA SER A 634 -34.94 13.93 -0.79
C SER A 634 -34.91 15.42 -1.20
N TYR A 635 -34.65 16.37 -0.30
CA TYR A 635 -34.56 17.81 -0.58
C TYR A 635 -33.71 18.54 0.47
N HIS A 636 -33.29 19.77 0.17
CA HIS A 636 -32.58 20.62 1.14
C HIS A 636 -33.55 21.50 1.93
N GLY A 637 -34.46 22.20 1.25
CA GLY A 637 -35.50 23.04 1.85
C GLY A 637 -35.05 24.42 2.36
N ASN A 638 -33.76 24.70 2.38
CA ASN A 638 -33.20 25.99 2.78
C ASN A 638 -31.85 26.25 2.10
N LEU A 639 -31.78 26.00 0.79
CA LEU A 639 -30.57 26.22 0.01
C LEU A 639 -30.33 27.73 -0.16
N LYS A 640 -29.12 28.19 0.13
CA LYS A 640 -28.70 29.60 0.01
C LYS A 640 -27.18 29.69 -0.10
N SER A 641 -26.66 30.83 -0.53
CA SER A 641 -25.21 31.04 -0.69
C SER A 641 -24.43 30.87 0.63
N SER A 642 -25.00 31.25 1.78
CA SER A 642 -24.38 30.98 3.10
C SER A 642 -24.37 29.50 3.54
N ASN A 643 -25.19 28.64 2.91
CA ASN A 643 -25.20 27.18 3.16
C ASN A 643 -24.36 26.41 2.12
N CYS A 644 -23.70 27.11 1.20
CA CYS A 644 -22.71 26.55 0.30
C CYS A 644 -21.33 26.93 0.86
N VAL A 645 -20.56 25.98 1.37
CA VAL A 645 -19.25 26.23 1.99
C VAL A 645 -18.12 25.67 1.14
N VAL A 646 -16.94 26.28 1.23
CA VAL A 646 -15.81 25.94 0.37
C VAL A 646 -14.63 25.43 1.19
N ASP A 647 -14.14 24.24 0.84
CA ASP A 647 -13.02 23.62 1.53
C ASP A 647 -11.67 24.25 1.13
N SER A 648 -10.56 23.75 1.69
CA SER A 648 -9.21 24.24 1.39
C SER A 648 -8.80 24.07 -0.07
N ARG A 649 -9.45 23.15 -0.81
CA ARG A 649 -9.18 22.80 -2.21
C ARG A 649 -10.11 23.50 -3.21
N PHE A 650 -10.89 24.48 -2.75
CA PHE A 650 -11.90 25.19 -3.54
C PHE A 650 -13.02 24.28 -4.09
N VAL A 651 -13.29 23.16 -3.43
CA VAL A 651 -14.46 22.33 -3.72
C VAL A 651 -15.64 22.86 -2.90
N LEU A 652 -16.76 23.13 -3.57
CA LEU A 652 -17.96 23.59 -2.90
C LEU A 652 -18.74 22.39 -2.33
N LYS A 653 -19.11 22.52 -1.06
CA LYS A 653 -19.91 21.56 -0.30
C LYS A 653 -21.17 22.20 0.25
N ILE A 654 -22.28 21.49 0.17
CA ILE A 654 -23.55 21.94 0.71
C ILE A 654 -23.65 21.53 2.18
N THR A 655 -23.95 22.49 3.04
CA THR A 655 -24.12 22.29 4.48
C THR A 655 -25.55 22.59 4.92
N ASP A 656 -25.86 22.32 6.19
CA ASP A 656 -27.20 22.61 6.75
C ASP A 656 -28.37 21.91 6.01
N TYR A 657 -28.11 20.74 5.43
CA TYR A 657 -29.14 19.82 4.92
C TYR A 657 -29.63 18.87 6.05
N GLY A 658 -30.84 18.33 5.90
CA GLY A 658 -31.45 17.37 6.84
C GLY A 658 -31.73 17.92 8.25
N LEU A 659 -32.02 17.02 9.21
CA LEU A 659 -32.27 17.33 10.63
C LEU A 659 -33.36 18.41 10.87
N GLU A 660 -34.39 18.41 10.04
CA GLU A 660 -35.48 19.39 10.07
C GLU A 660 -36.14 19.44 11.46
N THR A 661 -36.53 18.27 11.98
CA THR A 661 -37.19 18.13 13.28
C THR A 661 -36.29 18.54 14.45
N PHE A 662 -34.98 18.30 14.31
CA PHE A 662 -33.96 18.64 15.31
C PHE A 662 -33.63 20.14 15.33
N ARG A 663 -33.73 20.83 14.18
CA ARG A 663 -33.37 22.25 14.00
C ARG A 663 -34.52 23.22 14.23
N GLN A 664 -35.78 22.78 14.15
CA GLN A 664 -36.96 23.62 14.36
C GLN A 664 -36.93 24.30 15.74
N ALA A 665 -36.67 25.59 15.81
CA ALA A 665 -36.90 26.40 17.00
C ALA A 665 -38.30 27.05 16.92
N PRO A 666 -38.98 27.30 18.04
CA PRO A 666 -40.15 28.18 18.02
C PRO A 666 -39.69 29.57 17.57
N GLU A 667 -40.18 30.02 16.41
CA GLU A 667 -39.86 31.33 15.86
C GLU A 667 -40.53 32.41 16.71
N THR A 668 -39.74 33.21 17.42
CA THR A 668 -40.20 34.38 18.16
C THR A 668 -39.32 35.58 17.76
N ASP A 669 -39.58 36.17 16.59
CA ASP A 669 -39.40 37.62 16.33
C ASP A 669 -39.62 37.98 14.85
N ASP A 670 -40.51 38.96 14.60
CA ASP A 670 -40.72 39.67 13.32
C ASP A 670 -39.53 40.60 13.00
N SER A 671 -38.34 40.02 12.91
CA SER A 671 -37.11 40.78 12.67
C SER A 671 -36.76 40.86 11.18
N HIS A 672 -36.11 41.97 10.78
CA HIS A 672 -35.56 42.16 9.44
C HIS A 672 -34.68 40.97 8.96
N ALA A 673 -34.00 40.30 9.90
CA ALA A 673 -33.17 39.12 9.64
C ALA A 673 -33.99 37.88 9.21
N LEU A 674 -35.26 37.78 9.57
CA LEU A 674 -36.15 36.70 9.17
C LEU A 674 -36.56 36.83 7.70
N PHE A 675 -36.94 38.03 7.27
CA PHE A 675 -37.26 38.30 5.86
C PHE A 675 -36.03 38.14 4.96
N ALA A 676 -34.86 38.56 5.41
CA ALA A 676 -33.60 38.36 4.68
C ALA A 676 -33.29 36.86 4.43
N LYS A 677 -33.58 35.98 5.38
CA LYS A 677 -33.40 34.51 5.21
C LYS A 677 -34.34 33.91 4.17
N LYS A 678 -35.49 34.54 3.91
CA LYS A 678 -36.53 34.05 3.00
C LYS A 678 -36.29 34.46 1.53
N LEU A 679 -35.25 35.25 1.23
CA LEU A 679 -34.98 35.76 -0.13
C LEU A 679 -34.74 34.66 -1.18
N TRP A 680 -34.25 33.49 -0.74
CA TRP A 680 -34.05 32.31 -1.60
C TRP A 680 -35.27 31.38 -1.65
N THR A 681 -36.31 31.66 -0.88
CA THR A 681 -37.49 30.81 -0.77
C THR A 681 -38.42 31.01 -1.96
N ALA A 682 -38.91 29.91 -2.54
CA ALA A 682 -39.76 29.93 -3.71
C ALA A 682 -41.15 30.53 -3.42
N PRO A 683 -41.81 31.19 -4.41
CA PRO A 683 -43.08 31.88 -4.23
C PRO A 683 -44.20 30.98 -3.69
N GLU A 684 -44.27 29.72 -4.13
CA GLU A 684 -45.26 28.75 -3.68
C GLU A 684 -45.09 28.38 -2.20
N LEU A 685 -43.85 28.31 -1.71
CA LEU A 685 -43.54 28.04 -0.31
C LEU A 685 -43.83 29.27 0.57
N LEU A 686 -43.65 30.49 0.03
CA LEU A 686 -44.01 31.74 0.70
C LEU A 686 -45.54 31.93 0.82
N ARG A 687 -46.31 31.38 -0.12
CA ARG A 687 -47.79 31.43 -0.10
C ARG A 687 -48.43 30.33 0.76
N ALA A 688 -47.76 29.18 0.89
CA ALA A 688 -48.20 28.04 1.68
C ALA A 688 -47.98 28.27 3.20
N GLU A 689 -48.53 29.35 3.76
CA GLU A 689 -48.55 29.59 5.20
C GLU A 689 -49.67 28.75 5.84
N THR A 690 -49.40 27.46 6.07
CA THR A 690 -50.14 26.70 7.11
C THR A 690 -49.27 26.66 8.37
N ALA A 691 -49.88 26.61 9.56
CA ALA A 691 -49.30 26.88 10.89
C ALA A 691 -48.18 25.91 11.38
N SER A 692 -47.43 25.31 10.49
CA SER A 692 -46.21 24.54 10.72
C SER A 692 -45.34 24.74 9.48
N SER A 693 -44.13 25.28 9.64
CA SER A 693 -43.25 25.74 8.55
C SER A 693 -43.33 24.89 7.27
N PRO A 694 -43.54 25.48 6.08
CA PRO A 694 -43.74 24.73 4.85
C PRO A 694 -42.52 23.84 4.59
N LEU A 695 -42.75 22.53 4.45
CA LEU A 695 -41.69 21.58 4.11
C LEU A 695 -41.06 21.98 2.77
N GLY A 696 -39.73 21.97 2.72
CA GLY A 696 -38.99 22.19 1.48
C GLY A 696 -39.39 21.19 0.39
N THR A 697 -39.30 21.61 -0.87
CA THR A 697 -39.56 20.75 -2.03
C THR A 697 -38.37 20.77 -2.97
N GLN A 698 -38.20 19.71 -3.76
CA GLN A 698 -37.14 19.65 -4.78
C GLN A 698 -37.21 20.81 -5.77
N LYS A 699 -38.41 21.22 -6.17
CA LYS A 699 -38.63 22.36 -7.08
C LYS A 699 -38.42 23.71 -6.38
N GLY A 700 -38.59 23.78 -5.07
CA GLY A 700 -38.18 24.92 -4.25
C GLY A 700 -36.65 25.09 -4.24
N ASP A 701 -35.91 23.99 -4.09
CA ASP A 701 -34.43 24.04 -4.14
C ASP A 701 -33.90 24.53 -5.50
N VAL A 702 -34.59 24.18 -6.61
CA VAL A 702 -34.25 24.66 -7.95
C VAL A 702 -34.43 26.18 -8.07
N TYR A 703 -35.49 26.74 -7.46
CA TYR A 703 -35.68 28.18 -7.40
C TYR A 703 -34.55 28.85 -6.62
N SER A 704 -34.21 28.31 -5.44
CA SER A 704 -33.10 28.81 -4.62
C SER A 704 -31.77 28.78 -5.39
N PHE A 705 -31.52 27.70 -6.17
CA PHE A 705 -30.36 27.61 -7.05
C PHE A 705 -30.35 28.70 -8.14
N GLY A 706 -31.50 29.06 -8.71
CA GLY A 706 -31.62 30.16 -9.67
C GLY A 706 -31.18 31.51 -9.07
N ILE A 707 -31.55 31.78 -7.82
CA ILE A 707 -31.10 33.00 -7.11
C ILE A 707 -29.60 32.96 -6.84
N ILE A 708 -29.05 31.82 -6.39
CA ILE A 708 -27.60 31.65 -6.18
C ILE A 708 -26.82 31.82 -7.49
N LEU A 709 -27.36 31.33 -8.61
CA LEU A 709 -26.74 31.47 -9.92
C LEU A 709 -26.62 32.95 -10.32
N GLN A 710 -27.60 33.79 -9.95
CA GLN A 710 -27.52 35.24 -10.12
C GLN A 710 -26.40 35.84 -9.27
N GLU A 711 -26.30 35.44 -8.00
CA GLU A 711 -25.25 35.90 -7.08
C GLU A 711 -23.86 35.56 -7.64
N ILE A 712 -23.65 34.35 -8.15
CA ILE A 712 -22.39 33.93 -8.77
C ILE A 712 -22.10 34.72 -10.06
N ALA A 713 -23.11 34.94 -10.90
CA ALA A 713 -22.93 35.57 -12.19
C ALA A 713 -22.61 37.07 -12.08
N LEU A 714 -23.37 37.80 -11.25
CA LEU A 714 -23.26 39.25 -11.11
C LEU A 714 -22.33 39.69 -9.97
N ARG A 715 -22.02 38.80 -9.03
CA ARG A 715 -21.24 39.12 -7.81
C ARG A 715 -21.80 40.33 -7.04
N ASN A 716 -23.12 40.49 -7.09
CA ASN A 716 -23.87 41.47 -6.32
C ASN A 716 -24.63 40.76 -5.20
N GLY A 717 -25.20 41.54 -4.29
CA GLY A 717 -26.02 41.02 -3.20
C GLY A 717 -27.20 40.17 -3.68
N VAL A 718 -27.76 39.41 -2.75
CA VAL A 718 -28.91 38.52 -2.96
C VAL A 718 -30.09 39.28 -3.57
N PHE A 719 -30.72 38.70 -4.59
CA PHE A 719 -31.88 39.29 -5.27
C PHE A 719 -31.57 40.72 -5.78
N TYR A 720 -30.43 40.89 -6.45
CA TYR A 720 -30.00 42.20 -6.93
C TYR A 720 -30.93 42.76 -8.02
N MET A 721 -31.28 44.04 -7.91
CA MET A 721 -32.03 44.80 -8.90
C MET A 721 -31.32 46.10 -9.25
N GLU A 722 -31.20 46.39 -10.54
CA GLU A 722 -30.56 47.61 -11.01
C GLU A 722 -31.46 48.84 -10.72
N GLY A 723 -30.92 49.82 -9.98
CA GLY A 723 -31.58 51.11 -9.75
C GLY A 723 -32.70 51.14 -8.70
N THR A 724 -32.87 50.10 -7.86
CA THR A 724 -33.89 50.08 -6.80
C THR A 724 -33.37 49.46 -5.50
N ASP A 725 -33.42 50.22 -4.40
CA ASP A 725 -33.10 49.75 -3.05
C ASP A 725 -34.40 49.40 -2.30
N LEU A 726 -34.85 48.15 -2.42
CA LEU A 726 -36.03 47.63 -1.70
C LEU A 726 -35.60 46.88 -0.44
N SER A 727 -36.39 46.98 0.62
CA SER A 727 -36.17 46.18 1.82
C SER A 727 -36.50 44.70 1.56
N PRO A 728 -35.84 43.74 2.26
CA PRO A 728 -36.14 42.32 2.12
C PRO A 728 -37.62 41.98 2.34
N LYS A 729 -38.32 42.75 3.19
CA LYS A 729 -39.76 42.55 3.43
C LYS A 729 -40.59 42.91 2.20
N GLU A 730 -40.32 44.05 1.57
CA GLU A 730 -41.02 44.50 0.37
C GLU A 730 -40.78 43.55 -0.81
N ILE A 731 -39.54 43.05 -0.97
CA ILE A 731 -39.19 42.06 -1.99
C ILE A 731 -40.05 40.79 -1.80
N ILE A 732 -40.08 40.24 -0.59
CA ILE A 732 -40.85 39.02 -0.28
C ILE A 732 -42.35 39.23 -0.50
N GLU A 733 -42.91 40.37 -0.11
CA GLU A 733 -44.33 40.67 -0.33
C GLU A 733 -44.66 40.74 -1.83
N ARG A 734 -43.83 41.38 -2.66
CA ARG A 734 -44.05 41.43 -4.12
C ARG A 734 -43.94 40.06 -4.78
N VAL A 735 -42.96 39.26 -4.40
CA VAL A 735 -42.82 37.87 -4.88
C VAL A 735 -44.03 37.03 -4.45
N LYS A 736 -44.48 37.17 -3.19
CA LYS A 736 -45.65 36.48 -2.66
C LYS A 736 -46.94 36.88 -3.39
N ASN A 737 -47.10 38.15 -3.75
CA ASN A 737 -48.29 38.68 -4.43
C ASN A 737 -48.43 38.26 -5.90
N GLY A 738 -47.37 37.75 -6.53
CA GLY A 738 -47.46 37.16 -7.88
C GLY A 738 -47.81 38.17 -8.97
N GLU A 739 -47.08 39.29 -9.02
CA GLU A 739 -47.24 40.34 -10.04
C GLU A 739 -47.12 39.80 -11.48
N GLN A 740 -47.68 40.50 -12.49
CA GLN A 740 -47.50 40.16 -13.90
C GLN A 740 -46.81 41.31 -14.66
N PRO A 741 -45.58 41.10 -15.19
CA PRO A 741 -44.76 39.87 -15.11
C PRO A 741 -44.29 39.57 -13.67
N PRO A 742 -43.98 38.30 -13.33
CA PRO A 742 -43.52 37.91 -12.00
C PRO A 742 -42.32 38.74 -11.54
N PHE A 743 -42.38 39.24 -10.31
CA PHE A 743 -41.29 40.03 -9.73
C PHE A 743 -40.04 39.15 -9.56
N ARG A 744 -38.96 39.51 -10.27
CA ARG A 744 -37.71 38.73 -10.36
C ARG A 744 -36.47 39.63 -10.36
N PRO A 745 -35.29 39.10 -10.00
CA PRO A 745 -34.05 39.86 -10.00
C PRO A 745 -33.59 40.31 -11.40
N SER A 746 -32.76 41.36 -11.46
CA SER A 746 -32.22 41.90 -12.72
C SER A 746 -31.13 41.00 -13.33
N VAL A 747 -31.08 40.95 -14.67
CA VAL A 747 -30.21 40.03 -15.43
C VAL A 747 -29.37 40.76 -16.49
N ASN A 748 -28.58 41.74 -16.07
CA ASN A 748 -27.73 42.51 -16.99
C ASN A 748 -26.37 41.83 -17.15
N LEU A 749 -26.32 40.77 -17.96
CA LEU A 749 -25.08 40.03 -18.27
C LEU A 749 -24.62 40.31 -19.71
N PRO A 750 -23.31 40.21 -20.00
CA PRO A 750 -22.78 40.32 -21.37
C PRO A 750 -23.39 39.29 -22.32
N SER A 751 -23.48 39.62 -23.62
CA SER A 751 -24.06 38.77 -24.67
C SER A 751 -23.45 37.35 -24.74
N SER A 752 -22.21 37.18 -24.27
CA SER A 752 -21.52 35.89 -24.20
C SER A 752 -22.09 34.91 -23.16
N LEU A 753 -23.05 35.31 -22.31
CA LEU A 753 -23.64 34.51 -21.23
C LEU A 753 -25.16 34.33 -21.37
N GLU A 754 -25.72 34.56 -22.55
CA GLU A 754 -27.16 34.46 -22.83
C GLU A 754 -27.76 33.09 -22.43
N GLU A 755 -26.99 32.02 -22.58
CA GLU A 755 -27.42 30.67 -22.22
C GLU A 755 -27.54 30.45 -20.69
N VAL A 756 -26.69 31.11 -19.90
CA VAL A 756 -26.75 31.09 -18.43
C VAL A 756 -27.94 31.90 -17.95
N VAL A 757 -28.22 33.02 -18.61
CA VAL A 757 -29.43 33.84 -18.38
C VAL A 757 -30.68 33.00 -18.59
N LEU A 758 -30.74 32.24 -19.68
CA LEU A 758 -31.88 31.36 -19.97
C LEU A 758 -32.04 30.25 -18.91
N LEU A 759 -30.93 29.65 -18.47
CA LEU A 759 -30.96 28.64 -17.39
C LEU A 759 -31.49 29.25 -16.08
N MET A 760 -30.99 30.42 -15.70
CA MET A 760 -31.42 31.15 -14.50
C MET A 760 -32.91 31.48 -14.56
N GLN A 761 -33.39 31.95 -15.72
CA GLN A 761 -34.80 32.27 -15.95
C GLN A 761 -35.74 31.06 -15.81
N ARG A 762 -35.29 29.89 -16.30
CA ARG A 762 -36.05 28.64 -16.13
C ARG A 762 -36.04 28.15 -14.68
N CYS A 763 -34.95 28.35 -13.95
CA CYS A 763 -34.85 27.89 -12.55
C CYS A 763 -35.80 28.65 -11.62
N TRP A 764 -36.06 29.93 -11.87
CA TRP A 764 -36.96 30.75 -11.06
C TRP A 764 -38.36 30.97 -11.67
N ALA A 765 -38.81 30.08 -12.57
CA ALA A 765 -40.15 30.15 -13.17
C ALA A 765 -41.25 30.19 -12.10
N GLU A 766 -42.34 30.90 -12.38
CA GLU A 766 -43.46 31.07 -11.44
C GLU A 766 -44.16 29.73 -11.16
N ASP A 767 -44.38 28.91 -12.19
CA ASP A 767 -44.89 27.55 -12.05
C ASP A 767 -43.74 26.57 -11.68
N PRO A 768 -43.84 25.83 -10.55
CA PRO A 768 -42.87 24.81 -10.16
C PRO A 768 -42.68 23.68 -11.20
N GLN A 769 -43.67 23.41 -12.06
CA GLN A 769 -43.57 22.36 -13.09
C GLN A 769 -42.66 22.75 -14.26
N GLU A 770 -42.56 24.05 -14.57
CA GLU A 770 -41.70 24.58 -15.64
C GLU A 770 -40.22 24.56 -15.25
N ARG A 771 -39.92 24.49 -13.95
CA ARG A 771 -38.54 24.47 -13.43
C ARG A 771 -37.89 23.13 -13.78
N PRO A 772 -36.67 23.12 -14.37
CA PRO A 772 -35.94 21.88 -14.66
C PRO A 772 -35.55 21.14 -13.37
N ASP A 773 -35.23 19.86 -13.44
CA ASP A 773 -34.56 19.15 -12.33
C ASP A 773 -33.03 19.30 -12.42
N PHE A 774 -32.30 18.92 -11.36
CA PHE A 774 -30.84 19.02 -11.34
C PHE A 774 -30.14 18.12 -12.38
N GLN A 775 -30.80 17.05 -12.86
CA GLN A 775 -30.26 16.19 -13.92
C GLN A 775 -30.30 16.92 -15.28
N HIS A 776 -31.40 17.60 -15.59
CA HIS A 776 -31.56 18.45 -16.76
C HIS A 776 -30.65 19.69 -16.68
N ILE A 777 -30.52 20.33 -15.51
CA ILE A 777 -29.61 21.46 -15.28
C ILE A 777 -28.15 21.06 -15.58
N LYS A 778 -27.70 19.90 -15.09
CA LYS A 778 -26.37 19.35 -15.38
C LYS A 778 -26.14 19.13 -16.88
N GLY A 779 -27.17 18.67 -17.59
CA GLY A 779 -27.14 18.50 -19.05
C GLY A 779 -27.01 19.84 -19.79
N MET A 780 -27.71 20.89 -19.34
CA MET A 780 -27.62 22.23 -19.92
C MET A 780 -26.23 22.85 -19.66
N LEU A 781 -25.72 22.79 -18.43
CA LEU A 781 -24.38 23.31 -18.08
C LEU A 781 -23.23 22.64 -18.84
N ARG A 782 -23.36 21.35 -19.21
CA ARG A 782 -22.37 20.64 -20.02
C ARG A 782 -22.37 21.07 -21.49
N LYS A 783 -23.53 21.44 -22.04
CA LYS A 783 -23.61 21.95 -23.42
C LYS A 783 -22.93 23.31 -23.55
N PHE A 784 -23.12 24.17 -22.56
CA PHE A 784 -22.55 25.53 -22.53
C PHE A 784 -21.00 25.54 -22.52
N ASN A 785 -20.38 24.53 -21.91
CA ASN A 785 -18.91 24.48 -21.80
C ASN A 785 -18.23 23.86 -23.05
N ARG A 786 -19.00 23.22 -23.94
CA ARG A 786 -18.45 22.55 -25.14
C ARG A 786 -17.89 23.52 -26.18
N GLU A 787 -18.35 24.78 -26.18
CA GLU A 787 -17.89 25.81 -27.11
C GLU A 787 -16.62 26.54 -26.64
N ASN A 788 -16.29 26.49 -25.34
CA ASN A 788 -15.08 27.09 -24.76
C ASN A 788 -14.18 26.04 -24.08
N SER A 789 -13.34 25.35 -24.89
CA SER A 789 -12.10 24.66 -24.48
C SER A 789 -12.14 23.70 -23.27
N CYS A 790 -12.99 22.67 -23.30
CA CYS A 790 -13.09 21.68 -22.21
C CYS A 790 -11.94 20.66 -22.09
N ASN A 791 -11.17 20.36 -23.14
CA ASN A 791 -10.17 19.27 -23.03
C ASN A 791 -8.96 19.61 -22.14
N LEU A 792 -8.56 20.89 -22.07
CA LEU A 792 -7.40 21.30 -21.26
C LEU A 792 -7.77 21.44 -19.78
N LEU A 793 -8.98 21.94 -19.48
CA LEU A 793 -9.43 22.21 -18.13
C LEU A 793 -9.80 20.93 -17.37
N ASP A 794 -10.50 19.99 -18.00
CA ASP A 794 -10.75 18.67 -17.39
C ASP A 794 -9.43 17.92 -17.14
N THR A 795 -8.44 18.10 -18.03
CA THR A 795 -7.09 17.55 -17.83
C THR A 795 -6.35 18.21 -16.67
N LEU A 796 -6.45 19.53 -16.49
CA LEU A 796 -5.80 20.24 -15.38
C LEU A 796 -6.49 19.96 -14.04
N LEU A 797 -7.83 19.93 -14.00
CA LEU A 797 -8.59 19.60 -12.80
C LEU A 797 -8.42 18.14 -12.40
N SER A 798 -8.43 17.21 -13.37
CA SER A 798 -8.10 15.80 -13.14
C SER A 798 -6.67 15.65 -12.62
N ARG A 799 -5.70 16.40 -13.17
CA ARG A 799 -4.33 16.38 -12.66
C ARG A 799 -4.23 16.94 -11.25
N MET A 800 -4.92 18.02 -10.93
CA MET A 800 -4.93 18.57 -9.56
C MET A 800 -5.60 17.63 -8.57
N GLU A 801 -6.69 16.95 -8.94
CA GLU A 801 -7.36 15.93 -8.12
C GLU A 801 -6.45 14.71 -7.93
N GLN A 802 -5.74 14.27 -8.97
CA GLN A 802 -4.77 13.19 -8.90
C GLN A 802 -3.56 13.57 -8.04
N TYR A 803 -3.02 14.78 -8.17
CA TYR A 803 -1.95 15.26 -7.29
C TYR A 803 -2.40 15.35 -5.84
N ALA A 804 -3.63 15.79 -5.57
CA ALA A 804 -4.18 15.87 -4.21
C ALA A 804 -4.38 14.49 -3.58
N ASN A 805 -4.93 13.53 -4.33
CA ASN A 805 -5.12 12.17 -3.84
C ASN A 805 -3.77 11.47 -3.60
N ASN A 806 -2.80 11.64 -4.51
CA ASN A 806 -1.46 11.10 -4.33
C ASN A 806 -0.74 11.74 -3.13
N LEU A 807 -0.97 13.03 -2.87
CA LEU A 807 -0.45 13.71 -1.68
C LEU A 807 -1.12 13.22 -0.40
N GLU A 808 -2.43 12.97 -0.41
CA GLU A 808 -3.15 12.40 0.74
C GLU A 808 -2.64 11.00 1.05
N GLU A 809 -2.51 10.13 0.04
CA GLU A 809 -1.97 8.78 0.19
C GLU A 809 -0.53 8.81 0.71
N LEU A 810 0.32 9.67 0.15
CA LEU A 810 1.71 9.82 0.60
C LEU A 810 1.81 10.39 2.03
N VAL A 811 0.93 11.31 2.39
CA VAL A 811 0.86 11.87 3.76
C VAL A 811 0.37 10.81 4.73
N GLU A 812 -0.62 10.00 4.36
CA GLU A 812 -1.14 8.90 5.18
C GLU A 812 -0.06 7.82 5.38
N GLU A 813 0.63 7.42 4.32
CA GLU A 813 1.76 6.49 4.38
C GLU A 813 2.89 7.03 5.26
N ARG A 814 3.31 8.29 5.07
CA ARG A 814 4.33 8.91 5.92
C ARG A 814 3.88 9.03 7.37
N THR A 815 2.61 9.34 7.60
CA THR A 815 2.07 9.44 8.96
C THR A 815 2.06 8.08 9.63
N GLN A 816 1.72 7.01 8.91
CA GLN A 816 1.77 5.65 9.42
C GLN A 816 3.20 5.20 9.71
N ALA A 817 4.15 5.45 8.79
CA ALA A 817 5.56 5.17 8.98
C ALA A 817 6.12 5.94 10.19
N TYR A 818 5.74 7.21 10.35
CA TYR A 818 6.12 8.02 11.52
C TYR A 818 5.56 7.45 12.83
N LEU A 819 4.30 6.99 12.83
CA LEU A 819 3.68 6.37 14.01
C LEU A 819 4.36 5.06 14.39
N GLU A 820 4.77 4.26 13.41
CA GLU A 820 5.52 3.02 13.65
C GLU A 820 6.92 3.29 14.19
N GLU A 821 7.67 4.23 13.59
CA GLU A 821 8.99 4.63 14.08
C GLU A 821 8.90 5.25 15.48
N LYS A 822 7.89 6.07 15.73
CA LYS A 822 7.60 6.59 17.08
C LYS A 822 7.36 5.46 18.08
N ARG A 823 6.57 4.45 17.70
CA ARG A 823 6.29 3.29 18.58
C ARG A 823 7.57 2.49 18.88
N LYS A 824 8.44 2.29 17.90
CA LYS A 824 9.75 1.61 18.09
C LYS A 824 10.66 2.42 19.02
N ALA A 825 10.74 3.74 18.82
CA ALA A 825 11.53 4.64 19.67
C ALA A 825 11.00 4.67 21.11
N GLU A 826 9.68 4.72 21.31
CA GLU A 826 9.04 4.66 22.64
C GLU A 826 9.29 3.31 23.32
N ALA A 827 9.17 2.19 22.59
CA ALA A 827 9.46 0.87 23.13
C ALA A 827 10.92 0.74 23.62
N LEU A 828 11.88 1.26 22.84
CA LEU A 828 13.29 1.29 23.24
C LEU A 828 13.52 2.19 24.47
N LEU A 829 12.82 3.32 24.56
CA LEU A 829 12.93 4.22 25.70
C LEU A 829 12.42 3.56 27.00
N TYR A 830 11.31 2.82 26.94
CA TYR A 830 10.76 2.09 28.09
C TYR A 830 11.61 0.88 28.51
N GLN A 831 12.50 0.37 27.63
CA GLN A 831 13.47 -0.66 28.00
C GLN A 831 14.66 -0.11 28.81
N ILE A 832 14.93 1.20 28.70
CA ILE A 832 16.10 1.85 29.36
C ILE A 832 15.68 2.62 30.61
N LEU A 833 14.46 3.17 30.65
CA LEU A 833 13.96 4.00 31.74
C LEU A 833 12.56 3.55 32.19
N PRO A 834 12.22 3.74 33.47
CA PRO A 834 10.87 3.47 33.94
C PRO A 834 9.82 4.32 33.21
N HIS A 835 8.63 3.77 33.00
CA HIS A 835 7.53 4.43 32.28
C HIS A 835 7.20 5.85 32.79
N SER A 836 7.14 6.05 34.11
CA SER A 836 6.85 7.36 34.71
C SER A 836 7.91 8.42 34.40
N VAL A 837 9.18 8.01 34.36
CA VAL A 837 10.34 8.87 34.09
C VAL A 837 10.48 9.14 32.59
N ALA A 838 10.27 8.12 31.75
CA ALA A 838 10.29 8.25 30.30
C ALA A 838 9.21 9.22 29.80
N GLU A 839 8.00 9.20 30.38
CA GLU A 839 6.93 10.14 30.04
C GLU A 839 7.24 11.59 30.42
N GLN A 840 7.89 11.83 31.56
CA GLN A 840 8.35 13.17 31.95
C GLN A 840 9.40 13.71 30.97
N LEU A 841 10.37 12.87 30.58
CA LEU A 841 11.38 13.25 29.59
C LEU A 841 10.77 13.51 28.21
N LYS A 842 9.76 12.74 27.79
CA LYS A 842 9.01 12.97 26.53
C LYS A 842 8.28 14.33 26.53
N ARG A 843 7.87 14.83 27.69
CA ARG A 843 7.25 16.16 27.85
C ARG A 843 8.27 17.30 27.93
N GLY A 844 9.57 16.99 27.89
CA GLY A 844 10.65 17.97 28.07
C GLY A 844 10.81 18.43 29.52
N GLU A 845 10.23 17.71 30.48
CA GLU A 845 10.36 18.01 31.90
C GLU A 845 11.69 17.47 32.44
N THR A 846 12.30 18.21 33.36
CA THR A 846 13.51 17.73 34.05
C THR A 846 13.12 16.77 35.17
N VAL A 847 13.68 15.55 35.14
CA VAL A 847 13.41 14.53 36.18
C VAL A 847 14.20 14.89 37.43
N GLN A 848 13.50 15.34 38.47
CA GLN A 848 14.11 15.64 39.76
C GLN A 848 14.34 14.37 40.59
N ALA A 849 15.37 14.38 41.44
CA ALA A 849 15.61 13.29 42.37
C ALA A 849 14.53 13.28 43.46
N GLU A 850 13.94 12.11 43.72
CA GLU A 850 12.91 11.91 44.75
C GLU A 850 13.48 11.09 45.91
N ALA A 851 13.07 11.41 47.14
CA ALA A 851 13.37 10.61 48.33
C ALA A 851 12.22 9.65 48.66
N PHE A 852 12.53 8.37 48.78
CA PHE A 852 11.59 7.29 49.12
C PHE A 852 11.86 6.83 50.56
N ASP A 853 10.81 6.80 51.38
CA ASP A 853 10.93 6.53 52.82
C ASP A 853 11.27 5.06 53.14
N SER A 854 10.80 4.14 52.30
CA SER A 854 11.05 2.71 52.46
C SER A 854 10.93 2.01 51.11
N VAL A 855 12.01 1.35 50.69
CA VAL A 855 12.07 0.48 49.52
C VAL A 855 12.75 -0.83 49.92
N THR A 856 12.59 -1.89 49.13
CA THR A 856 13.35 -3.13 49.34
C THR A 856 14.26 -3.40 48.16
N ILE A 857 15.55 -3.59 48.47
CA ILE A 857 16.61 -3.81 47.48
C ILE A 857 17.06 -5.25 47.57
N TYR A 858 17.13 -5.89 46.41
CA TYR A 858 17.68 -7.21 46.15
C TYR A 858 19.06 -7.07 45.51
N PHE A 859 20.02 -7.82 46.04
CA PHE A 859 21.31 -8.08 45.42
C PHE A 859 21.52 -9.58 45.33
N SER A 860 22.00 -10.05 44.19
CA SER A 860 22.50 -11.41 44.06
C SER A 860 23.83 -11.47 43.34
N ASP A 861 24.61 -12.49 43.69
CA ASP A 861 25.93 -12.74 43.13
C ASP A 861 26.14 -14.24 42.88
N ILE A 862 27.04 -14.56 41.93
CA ILE A 862 27.35 -15.93 41.55
C ILE A 862 28.57 -16.42 42.34
N VAL A 863 28.34 -17.39 43.23
CA VAL A 863 29.40 -17.95 44.06
C VAL A 863 30.41 -18.71 43.20
N GLY A 864 31.65 -18.24 43.18
CA GLY A 864 32.75 -18.86 42.43
C GLY A 864 32.88 -18.38 40.97
N PHE A 865 32.19 -17.30 40.59
CA PHE A 865 32.24 -16.76 39.23
C PHE A 865 33.66 -16.39 38.75
N THR A 866 34.52 -15.82 39.61
CA THR A 866 35.91 -15.50 39.25
C THR A 866 36.69 -16.72 38.78
N ALA A 867 36.51 -17.88 39.44
CA ALA A 867 37.14 -19.12 39.01
C ALA A 867 36.51 -19.67 37.72
N LEU A 868 35.18 -19.62 37.62
CA LEU A 868 34.43 -20.06 36.44
C LEU A 868 34.81 -19.26 35.18
N SER A 869 34.95 -17.94 35.33
CA SER A 869 35.34 -17.02 34.24
C SER A 869 36.81 -17.17 33.85
N ALA A 870 37.71 -17.45 34.80
CA ALA A 870 39.12 -17.70 34.51
C ALA A 870 39.35 -18.97 33.68
N GLU A 871 38.48 -19.96 33.80
CA GLU A 871 38.57 -21.23 33.07
C GLU A 871 37.67 -21.30 31.82
N SER A 872 36.95 -20.22 31.49
CA SER A 872 36.03 -20.14 30.35
C SER A 872 36.50 -19.09 29.35
N THR A 873 36.17 -19.27 28.07
CA THR A 873 36.47 -18.22 27.07
C THR A 873 35.56 -17.01 27.26
N PRO A 874 35.99 -15.78 26.91
CA PRO A 874 35.16 -14.58 27.04
C PRO A 874 33.79 -14.71 26.36
N MET A 875 33.73 -15.35 25.19
CA MET A 875 32.47 -15.59 24.47
C MET A 875 31.52 -16.53 25.23
N GLN A 876 32.06 -17.57 25.89
CA GLN A 876 31.28 -18.49 26.73
C GLN A 876 30.76 -17.82 28.00
N VAL A 877 31.54 -16.91 28.60
CA VAL A 877 31.11 -16.12 29.77
C VAL A 877 29.98 -15.17 29.38
N VAL A 878 30.08 -14.48 28.24
CA VAL A 878 29.01 -13.61 27.73
C VAL A 878 27.74 -14.40 27.46
N ALA A 879 27.84 -15.56 26.81
CA ALA A 879 26.69 -16.44 26.56
C ALA A 879 26.03 -16.92 27.86
N LEU A 880 26.83 -17.33 28.86
CA LEU A 880 26.32 -17.73 30.18
C LEU A 880 25.57 -16.59 30.89
N LEU A 881 26.16 -15.39 30.94
CA LEU A 881 25.51 -14.24 31.57
C LEU A 881 24.22 -13.85 30.83
N ASN A 882 24.22 -13.89 29.50
CA ASN A 882 23.03 -13.62 28.70
C ASN A 882 21.91 -14.63 28.97
N ASP A 883 22.21 -15.93 28.97
CA ASP A 883 21.24 -16.98 29.25
C ASP A 883 20.65 -16.86 30.67
N LEU A 884 21.51 -16.55 31.66
CA LEU A 884 21.10 -16.35 33.04
C LEU A 884 20.21 -15.10 33.21
N TYR A 885 20.64 -13.96 32.66
CA TYR A 885 19.87 -12.72 32.79
C TYR A 885 18.58 -12.75 31.98
N THR A 886 18.53 -13.44 30.83
CA THR A 886 17.27 -13.67 30.11
C THR A 886 16.29 -14.48 30.96
N CYS A 887 16.78 -15.50 31.68
CA CYS A 887 15.96 -16.27 32.61
C CYS A 887 15.47 -15.41 33.78
N PHE A 888 16.31 -14.53 34.31
CA PHE A 888 15.94 -13.62 35.40
C PHE A 888 14.93 -12.57 34.94
N ASP A 889 15.15 -11.95 33.78
CA ASP A 889 14.26 -10.96 33.18
C ASP A 889 12.84 -11.54 33.01
N ALA A 890 12.73 -12.76 32.49
CA ALA A 890 11.44 -13.45 32.35
C ALA A 890 10.72 -13.72 33.68
N ILE A 891 11.46 -13.89 34.79
CA ILE A 891 10.89 -14.13 36.11
C ILE A 891 10.43 -12.81 36.74
N ILE A 892 11.25 -11.76 36.66
CA ILE A 892 10.95 -10.47 37.30
C ILE A 892 9.76 -9.75 36.67
N ASP A 893 9.48 -9.98 35.37
CA ASP A 893 8.30 -9.41 34.69
C ASP A 893 6.96 -9.80 35.35
N ASN A 894 6.93 -10.86 36.16
CA ASN A 894 5.74 -11.31 36.89
C ASN A 894 5.56 -10.65 38.26
N PHE A 895 6.50 -9.79 38.69
CA PHE A 895 6.50 -9.16 40.01
C PHE A 895 6.58 -7.63 39.88
N ASP A 896 6.07 -6.91 40.89
CA ASP A 896 6.16 -5.45 40.94
C ASP A 896 7.57 -5.01 41.39
N VAL A 897 8.54 -5.13 40.49
CA VAL A 897 9.95 -4.86 40.71
C VAL A 897 10.58 -4.12 39.53
N TYR A 898 11.62 -3.35 39.80
CA TYR A 898 12.37 -2.60 38.79
C TYR A 898 13.84 -3.03 38.78
N LYS A 899 14.35 -3.35 37.58
CA LYS A 899 15.76 -3.67 37.33
C LYS A 899 16.58 -2.38 37.28
N VAL A 900 17.53 -2.23 38.20
CA VAL A 900 18.33 -1.00 38.31
C VAL A 900 19.54 -1.08 37.37
N GLU A 901 20.49 -1.95 37.70
CA GLU A 901 21.72 -2.16 36.92
C GLU A 901 22.27 -3.57 37.18
N THR A 902 23.14 -4.05 36.28
CA THR A 902 24.00 -5.22 36.51
C THR A 902 25.42 -4.74 36.80
N ILE A 903 26.03 -5.20 37.89
CA ILE A 903 27.39 -4.80 38.29
C ILE A 903 28.28 -6.04 38.25
N GLY A 904 28.99 -6.23 37.12
CA GLY A 904 29.76 -7.46 36.91
C GLY A 904 28.83 -8.67 36.77
N ASP A 905 28.99 -9.65 37.65
CA ASP A 905 28.13 -10.82 37.84
C ASP A 905 26.94 -10.59 38.79
N ALA A 906 26.90 -9.43 39.45
CA ALA A 906 25.84 -9.10 40.39
C ALA A 906 24.58 -8.54 39.72
N TYR A 907 23.41 -8.97 40.21
CA TYR A 907 22.09 -8.56 39.73
C TYR A 907 21.35 -7.72 40.78
N MET A 908 20.96 -6.50 40.43
CA MET A 908 20.32 -5.55 41.35
C MET A 908 18.88 -5.23 40.94
N VAL A 909 17.95 -5.46 41.86
CA VAL A 909 16.52 -5.23 41.67
C VAL A 909 15.95 -4.49 42.88
N VAL A 910 14.94 -3.65 42.67
CA VAL A 910 14.29 -2.89 43.73
C VAL A 910 12.77 -2.91 43.57
N SER A 911 12.04 -2.84 44.69
CA SER A 911 10.59 -2.59 44.68
C SER A 911 10.24 -1.44 45.62
N GLY A 912 9.12 -0.78 45.34
CA GLY A 912 8.66 0.45 46.02
C GLY A 912 9.12 1.74 45.35
N LEU A 913 9.76 1.64 44.18
CA LEU A 913 10.11 2.76 43.30
C LEU A 913 10.07 2.30 41.82
N PRO A 914 9.88 3.21 40.84
CA PRO A 914 9.59 4.65 41.02
C PRO A 914 8.16 4.91 41.51
N VAL A 915 7.28 3.90 41.48
CA VAL A 915 5.92 3.97 42.04
C VAL A 915 5.93 3.37 43.44
N ARG A 916 5.39 4.10 44.41
CA ARG A 916 5.29 3.64 45.80
C ARG A 916 4.20 2.57 45.93
N ASN A 917 4.53 1.39 46.45
CA ASN A 917 3.59 0.28 46.65
C ASN A 917 3.33 -0.06 48.13
N GLY A 918 3.54 0.90 49.03
CA GLY A 918 3.32 0.72 50.48
C GLY A 918 4.32 -0.29 51.06
N ARG A 919 3.85 -1.27 51.84
CA ARG A 919 4.70 -2.34 52.42
C ARG A 919 4.86 -3.56 51.50
N LEU A 920 4.21 -3.55 50.34
CA LEU A 920 4.22 -4.67 49.39
C LEU A 920 5.63 -4.89 48.81
N HIS A 921 6.47 -3.86 48.74
CA HIS A 921 7.83 -3.96 48.22
C HIS A 921 8.65 -5.12 48.81
N ALA A 922 8.52 -5.39 50.12
CA ALA A 922 9.30 -6.45 50.78
C ALA A 922 8.77 -7.83 50.39
N ARG A 923 7.45 -7.96 50.24
CA ARG A 923 6.77 -9.19 49.82
C ARG A 923 7.14 -9.55 48.39
N GLU A 924 7.02 -8.60 47.46
CA GLU A 924 7.28 -8.82 46.03
C GLU A 924 8.74 -9.25 45.80
N VAL A 925 9.70 -8.55 46.42
CA VAL A 925 11.12 -8.92 46.34
C VAL A 925 11.41 -10.29 46.96
N SER A 926 10.75 -10.64 48.08
CA SER A 926 10.95 -11.93 48.74
C SER A 926 10.40 -13.10 47.92
N ARG A 927 9.23 -12.93 47.30
CA ARG A 927 8.65 -13.95 46.39
C ARG A 927 9.46 -14.11 45.11
N MET A 928 9.87 -13.00 44.52
CA MET A 928 10.81 -12.99 43.38
C MET A 928 12.10 -13.73 43.73
N SER A 929 12.67 -13.50 44.92
CA SER A 929 13.91 -14.14 45.36
C SER A 929 13.78 -15.66 45.49
N LEU A 930 12.65 -16.15 46.01
CA LEU A 930 12.37 -17.59 46.09
C LEU A 930 12.24 -18.21 44.68
N ALA A 931 11.52 -17.55 43.77
CA ALA A 931 11.33 -18.01 42.40
C ALA A 931 12.66 -18.03 41.61
N LEU A 932 13.50 -17.00 41.74
CA LEU A 932 14.82 -16.95 41.13
C LEU A 932 15.73 -18.06 41.66
N LEU A 933 15.72 -18.30 42.97
CA LEU A 933 16.53 -19.35 43.58
C LEU A 933 16.11 -20.76 43.10
N GLU A 934 14.81 -20.99 42.92
CA GLU A 934 14.29 -22.24 42.35
C GLU A 934 14.67 -22.42 40.87
N ALA A 935 14.56 -21.36 40.07
CA ALA A 935 14.95 -21.39 38.67
C ALA A 935 16.45 -21.71 38.49
N VAL A 936 17.32 -21.13 39.32
CA VAL A 936 18.77 -21.40 39.28
C VAL A 936 19.10 -22.85 39.60
N ARG A 937 18.33 -23.53 40.46
CA ARG A 937 18.55 -24.96 40.76
C ARG A 937 18.43 -25.85 39.51
N ASN A 938 17.56 -25.46 38.57
CA ASN A 938 17.30 -26.17 37.32
C ASN A 938 18.12 -25.64 36.13
N PHE A 939 18.85 -24.53 36.31
CA PHE A 939 19.63 -23.89 35.25
C PHE A 939 20.90 -24.69 34.96
N LYS A 940 21.14 -25.03 33.68
CA LYS A 940 22.32 -25.78 33.23
C LYS A 940 23.25 -24.89 32.41
N ILE A 941 24.54 -24.94 32.72
CA ILE A 941 25.57 -24.18 32.00
C ILE A 941 25.88 -24.90 30.68
N ARG A 942 25.60 -24.26 29.54
CA ARG A 942 25.70 -24.87 28.19
C ARG A 942 27.07 -25.49 27.88
N HIS A 943 28.15 -24.86 28.33
CA HIS A 943 29.52 -25.33 28.09
C HIS A 943 30.05 -26.25 29.21
N ARG A 944 29.33 -26.38 30.34
CA ARG A 944 29.69 -27.21 31.50
C ARG A 944 28.43 -27.75 32.20
N PRO A 945 27.73 -28.71 31.59
CA PRO A 945 26.42 -29.16 32.06
C PRO A 945 26.45 -29.88 33.43
N GLU A 946 27.61 -30.36 33.88
CA GLU A 946 27.78 -31.06 35.16
C GLU A 946 28.01 -30.10 36.35
N GLN A 947 28.31 -28.84 36.08
CA GLN A 947 28.57 -27.84 37.12
C GLN A 947 27.28 -27.05 37.41
N GLN A 948 26.79 -27.13 38.66
CA GLN A 948 25.61 -26.37 39.10
C GLN A 948 25.99 -24.93 39.47
N LEU A 949 25.21 -23.97 38.97
CA LEU A 949 25.34 -22.55 39.33
C LEU A 949 24.83 -22.34 40.76
N LYS A 950 25.60 -21.60 41.58
CA LYS A 950 25.24 -21.29 42.97
C LYS A 950 25.04 -19.79 43.13
N LEU A 951 23.80 -19.38 43.36
CA LEU A 951 23.45 -17.99 43.62
C LEU A 951 23.45 -17.72 45.13
N ARG A 952 23.97 -16.57 45.55
CA ARG A 952 23.74 -16.03 46.91
C ARG A 952 22.93 -14.75 46.80
N ILE A 953 21.98 -14.55 47.72
CA ILE A 953 21.03 -13.44 47.67
C ILE A 953 21.07 -12.67 48.99
N GLY A 954 21.06 -11.34 48.92
CA GLY A 954 20.91 -10.43 50.04
C GLY A 954 19.78 -9.43 49.83
N ILE A 955 18.97 -9.21 50.87
CA ILE A 955 17.80 -8.32 50.82
C ILE A 955 17.81 -7.40 52.04
N HIS A 956 17.60 -6.10 51.78
CA HIS A 956 17.47 -5.09 52.81
C HIS A 956 16.41 -4.06 52.45
N SER A 957 15.70 -3.56 53.47
CA SER A 957 14.64 -2.57 53.35
C SER A 957 15.02 -1.30 54.12
N GLY A 958 14.86 -0.14 53.49
CA GLY A 958 15.22 1.15 54.07
C GLY A 958 15.00 2.33 53.11
N PRO A 959 15.27 3.57 53.54
CA PRO A 959 15.07 4.77 52.73
C PRO A 959 16.13 4.92 51.63
N VAL A 960 15.76 5.48 50.48
CA VAL A 960 16.67 5.74 49.35
C VAL A 960 16.28 7.02 48.62
N CYS A 961 17.24 7.70 48.00
CA CYS A 961 16.97 8.76 47.04
C CYS A 961 17.22 8.22 45.63
N ALA A 962 16.30 8.41 44.69
CA ALA A 962 16.43 7.94 43.32
C ALA A 962 16.21 9.06 42.30
N GLY A 963 16.95 9.03 41.19
CA GLY A 963 16.87 10.06 40.15
C GLY A 963 17.68 9.70 38.91
N VAL A 964 17.47 10.46 37.83
CA VAL A 964 18.19 10.25 36.56
C VAL A 964 19.53 10.97 36.57
N VAL A 965 20.61 10.26 36.28
CA VAL A 965 21.97 10.80 36.21
C VAL A 965 22.53 10.66 34.80
N GLY A 966 23.14 11.73 34.29
CA GLY A 966 23.79 11.78 32.98
C GLY A 966 22.89 12.28 31.85
N LEU A 967 23.46 13.08 30.94
CA LEU A 967 22.72 13.68 29.80
C LEU A 967 22.81 12.85 28.50
N LYS A 968 23.95 12.17 28.25
CA LYS A 968 24.17 11.37 27.03
C LYS A 968 23.71 9.91 27.15
N MET A 969 23.76 9.36 28.36
CA MET A 969 23.32 8.00 28.69
C MET A 969 22.58 8.09 30.04
N PRO A 970 21.29 8.50 30.04
CA PRO A 970 20.55 8.70 31.27
C PRO A 970 20.31 7.36 31.97
N ARG A 971 20.66 7.28 33.26
CA ARG A 971 20.43 6.10 34.09
C ARG A 971 19.63 6.46 35.32
N TYR A 972 18.66 5.62 35.67
CA TYR A 972 17.90 5.79 36.91
C TYR A 972 18.68 5.19 38.08
N CYS A 973 19.38 6.04 38.83
CA CYS A 973 20.30 5.62 39.88
C CYS A 973 19.67 5.74 41.28
N LEU A 974 20.07 4.85 42.18
CA LEU A 974 19.69 4.85 43.59
C LEU A 974 20.87 5.30 44.47
N PHE A 975 20.61 6.18 45.41
CA PHE A 975 21.58 6.71 46.37
C PHE A 975 21.08 6.54 47.80
N GLY A 976 21.90 5.92 48.66
CA GLY A 976 21.59 5.80 50.07
C GLY A 976 22.33 4.65 50.75
N ASP A 977 22.36 4.69 52.08
CA ASP A 977 22.96 3.66 52.91
C ASP A 977 22.27 2.29 52.76
N THR A 978 21.00 2.28 52.36
CA THR A 978 20.22 1.08 52.07
C THR A 978 20.85 0.24 50.96
N VAL A 979 21.41 0.86 49.91
CA VAL A 979 22.10 0.15 48.81
C VAL A 979 23.35 -0.57 49.34
N ASN A 980 24.16 0.13 50.13
CA ASN A 980 25.38 -0.42 50.73
C ASN A 980 25.09 -1.55 51.71
N THR A 981 24.02 -1.41 52.50
CA THR A 981 23.61 -2.44 53.47
C THR A 981 23.06 -3.68 52.74
N ALA A 982 22.29 -3.52 51.66
CA ALA A 982 21.80 -4.62 50.84
C ALA A 982 22.96 -5.43 50.19
N SER A 983 23.95 -4.74 49.59
CA SER A 983 25.16 -5.38 49.06
C SER A 983 25.98 -6.11 50.15
N ARG A 984 25.97 -5.60 51.39
CA ARG A 984 26.60 -6.30 52.54
C ARG A 984 25.82 -7.53 52.99
N MET A 985 24.48 -7.52 52.88
CA MET A 985 23.67 -8.71 53.11
C MET A 985 24.04 -9.79 52.09
N GLU A 986 24.20 -9.43 50.82
CA GLU A 986 24.56 -10.38 49.75
C GLU A 986 25.96 -10.97 49.97
N SER A 987 26.98 -10.12 50.16
CA SER A 987 28.37 -10.57 50.29
C SER A 987 28.65 -11.44 51.52
N ASN A 988 27.89 -11.25 52.61
CA ASN A 988 27.93 -12.12 53.80
C ASN A 988 26.94 -13.30 53.71
N GLY A 989 26.21 -13.45 52.61
CA GLY A 989 25.28 -14.56 52.36
C GLY A 989 25.99 -15.90 52.14
N GLU A 990 25.21 -16.97 52.20
CA GLU A 990 25.67 -18.33 51.89
C GLU A 990 25.12 -18.78 50.53
N ALA A 991 25.83 -19.72 49.90
CA ALA A 991 25.40 -20.28 48.63
C ALA A 991 24.00 -20.92 48.73
N LEU A 992 23.16 -20.62 47.75
CA LEU A 992 21.78 -21.09 47.62
C LEU A 992 20.86 -20.69 48.78
N LYS A 993 21.16 -19.59 49.48
CA LYS A 993 20.32 -19.03 50.56
C LYS A 993 20.00 -17.56 50.34
N ILE A 994 18.89 -17.12 50.92
CA ILE A 994 18.41 -15.73 50.88
C ILE A 994 18.61 -15.08 52.25
N HIS A 995 19.51 -14.10 52.31
CA HIS A 995 19.92 -13.42 53.53
C HIS A 995 19.13 -12.12 53.73
N LEU A 996 18.49 -11.99 54.89
CA LEU A 996 17.62 -10.86 55.23
C LEU A 996 18.18 -10.03 56.39
N SER A 997 18.00 -8.71 56.27
CA SER A 997 18.16 -7.78 57.39
C SER A 997 16.98 -7.82 58.38
N ALA A 998 17.20 -7.37 59.62
CA ALA A 998 16.13 -7.22 60.61
C ALA A 998 15.00 -6.27 60.16
N ALA A 999 15.32 -5.23 59.40
CA ALA A 999 14.34 -4.28 58.87
C ALA A 999 13.39 -4.92 57.84
N THR A 1000 13.91 -5.78 56.96
CA THR A 1000 13.08 -6.53 56.01
C THR A 1000 12.21 -7.55 56.74
N LYS A 1001 12.78 -8.23 57.74
CA LYS A 1001 12.08 -9.21 58.57
C LYS A 1001 10.84 -8.62 59.26
N SER A 1002 10.96 -7.43 59.87
CA SER A 1002 9.81 -6.77 60.51
C SER A 1002 8.67 -6.48 59.54
N ILE A 1003 8.97 -6.17 58.27
CA ILE A 1003 7.95 -5.91 57.26
C ILE A 1003 7.28 -7.22 56.81
N LEU A 1004 8.06 -8.30 56.67
CA LEU A 1004 7.54 -9.61 56.27
C LEU A 1004 6.68 -10.28 57.36
N GLU A 1005 7.01 -10.06 58.63
CA GLU A 1005 6.24 -10.58 59.78
C GLU A 1005 4.79 -10.06 59.78
N GLU A 1006 4.53 -8.87 59.26
CA GLU A 1006 3.17 -8.30 59.16
C GLU A 1006 2.27 -9.07 58.18
N PHE A 1007 2.85 -9.73 57.18
CA PHE A 1007 2.10 -10.55 56.23
C PHE A 1007 1.85 -11.97 56.73
N GLY A 1008 2.65 -12.47 57.68
CA GLY A 1008 2.48 -13.76 58.34
C GLY A 1008 2.63 -15.01 57.45
N CYS A 1009 3.05 -14.86 56.18
CA CYS A 1009 3.11 -15.95 55.20
C CYS A 1009 4.53 -16.46 54.87
N PHE A 1010 5.58 -15.89 55.46
CA PHE A 1010 6.98 -16.28 55.17
C PHE A 1010 7.63 -17.06 56.31
N ASP A 1011 8.40 -18.09 55.97
CA ASP A 1011 9.19 -18.87 56.91
C ASP A 1011 10.59 -18.27 57.06
N LEU A 1012 10.88 -17.75 58.26
CA LEU A 1012 12.10 -17.01 58.60
C LEU A 1012 12.87 -17.71 59.72
N GLU A 1013 14.18 -17.90 59.53
CA GLU A 1013 15.07 -18.52 60.52
C GLU A 1013 16.10 -17.50 61.04
N LEU A 1014 16.38 -17.50 62.34
CA LEU A 1014 17.40 -16.61 62.93
C LEU A 1014 18.80 -17.12 62.59
N ARG A 1015 19.60 -16.31 61.90
CA ARG A 1015 21.02 -16.61 61.62
C ARG A 1015 21.92 -16.29 62.81
N GLY A 1016 21.62 -15.21 63.54
CA GLY A 1016 22.43 -14.67 64.62
C GLY A 1016 23.07 -13.32 64.29
N ASP A 1017 24.03 -12.90 65.11
CA ASP A 1017 24.72 -11.62 64.96
C ASP A 1017 25.95 -11.77 64.04
N VAL A 1018 25.92 -11.11 62.89
CA VAL A 1018 26.99 -11.13 61.86
C VAL A 1018 27.73 -9.79 61.90
N ASP A 1019 29.06 -9.83 61.96
CA ASP A 1019 29.88 -8.62 61.96
C ASP A 1019 29.97 -8.04 60.54
N MET A 1020 29.43 -6.84 60.34
CA MET A 1020 29.43 -6.17 59.05
C MET A 1020 30.40 -5.00 59.04
N LYS A 1021 31.29 -5.00 58.04
CA LYS A 1021 32.32 -3.97 57.86
C LYS A 1021 31.71 -2.57 57.90
N GLY A 1022 32.05 -1.78 58.91
CA GLY A 1022 31.55 -0.40 59.09
C GLY A 1022 30.12 -0.25 59.63
N LYS A 1023 29.49 -1.34 60.10
CA LYS A 1023 28.18 -1.33 60.81
C LYS A 1023 28.21 -2.05 62.17
N GLY A 1024 29.25 -2.84 62.43
CA GLY A 1024 29.34 -3.67 63.62
C GLY A 1024 28.47 -4.92 63.51
N LYS A 1025 28.14 -5.53 64.66
CA LYS A 1025 27.32 -6.73 64.72
C LYS A 1025 25.84 -6.43 64.43
N LEU A 1026 25.32 -6.99 63.35
CA LEU A 1026 23.92 -6.90 62.97
C LEU A 1026 23.23 -8.26 63.08
N ARG A 1027 22.04 -8.28 63.67
CA ARG A 1027 21.21 -9.48 63.72
C ARG A 1027 20.52 -9.71 62.38
N THR A 1028 20.66 -10.93 61.86
CA THR A 1028 20.21 -11.29 60.51
C THR A 1028 19.41 -12.58 60.47
N TYR A 1029 18.71 -12.82 59.37
CA TYR A 1029 17.76 -13.92 59.21
C TYR A 1029 17.90 -14.59 57.84
N TRP A 1030 17.48 -15.85 57.75
CA TRP A 1030 17.33 -16.58 56.49
C TRP A 1030 15.86 -16.64 56.09
N LEU A 1031 15.57 -16.44 54.80
CA LEU A 1031 14.27 -16.74 54.21
C LEU A 1031 14.28 -18.15 53.64
N LEU A 1032 13.38 -19.01 54.13
CA LEU A 1032 13.32 -20.43 53.74
C LEU A 1032 12.20 -20.72 52.73
N GLY A 1033 11.07 -20.01 52.80
CA GLY A 1033 9.94 -20.26 51.91
C GLY A 1033 8.72 -19.39 52.20
N GLU A 1034 7.65 -19.57 51.42
CA GLU A 1034 6.33 -18.96 51.59
C GLU A 1034 5.29 -20.05 51.86
N ARG A 1035 4.50 -19.90 52.92
CA ARG A 1035 3.36 -20.79 53.24
C ARG A 1035 2.18 -20.40 52.35
N VAL A 1036 1.85 -21.25 51.39
CA VAL A 1036 0.70 -21.02 50.50
C VAL A 1036 -0.60 -21.14 51.30
N SER A 1037 -1.30 -20.04 51.55
CA SER A 1037 -2.68 -20.12 52.06
C SER A 1037 -3.61 -20.51 50.92
N SER A 1038 -4.17 -21.72 50.99
CA SER A 1038 -5.20 -22.19 50.06
C SER A 1038 -6.51 -21.42 50.28
N THR A 1039 -6.67 -20.28 49.62
CA THR A 1039 -7.95 -19.60 49.48
C THR A 1039 -8.10 -19.14 48.03
N ARG A 1040 -8.56 -20.05 47.16
CA ARG A 1040 -9.30 -19.68 45.95
C ARG A 1040 -10.77 -19.58 46.35
N GLY A 1041 -11.28 -18.35 46.40
CA GLY A 1041 -12.70 -18.01 46.37
C GLY A 1041 -12.93 -17.09 45.19
#